data_AF-A0A2N3B929-F1
#
_entry.id   AF-A0A2N3B929-F1
#
_cell.length_a   1.000
_cell.length_b   1.000
_cell.length_c   1.000
_cell.angle_alpha   90.00
_cell.angle_beta   90.00
_cell.angle_gamma   90.00
#
_symmetry.space_group_name_H-M   'P 1'
#
loop_
_entity.id
_entity.type
_entity.pdbx_description
1 polymer ?
#
loop_
_entity_poly.entity_id
_entity_poly.type
_entity_poly.pdbx_seq_one_letter_code
_entity_poly.pdbx_strand_id
1 'polypeptide(L)'
;FSERYCSQGFGEVGSSGFLFDLIGNDNYTSGDSSQGSGGSGGIGLGFGLLYDGSGRDAYSASDYSQGCGGYLGQGILIDGGGDDEYVAGHCSQATACDYTGTGILYDASGNDKYIAKDDSQAYSADMGTALLLDGSGNDVYVAGNNSQAHAKAGANVALTDLGGNDYFRARRDSQAWAINIGHAILINTGGADTYIAGPGSQGTSFDESDLETLTYCAIIDVDENMGAGDVYKIEEYEIPENIFAEITSPGEGEVVSGPVQFKGQAGHRVEAPLLSGDVFSDDMESGEKGWAVKNDAEFPGSLTIWSLIEYGAAYYHSIAPHSGSHYWYVGSLASDYGSGIYYTDDADASLVSPEINLAGIKNPVLTYYVFGSSEDIQDRLTVCIKNETSTWEDIKTHSGWVTLSDWSRNDIMIGDYSNEIIQLKFRFTSMLDIPVAMQVLGGWYLDDVSITGEAGERPPEVLELYVDGSGTPAAAIEINTSLSNPAPWEYNFDVTSLVDGAHSITAVYTDILGDTAEDTVNFTVTNQVPNGAPIVTIINPVEGQQINGTHTIQGTASDPNGIGDIQNVQIKIANLTWHSDWFAAAQNGNDWSNWEYGWNTTQVNNGTYTIYAKAVDKQDVESEIAQVNVTVANEKASTGGSGQITILNSPPVVKSVGTDKLKYLKGETITVSGQIYDANWETDVISITAIVTNETGTMVITIDNSLIAKDLGA
;
A
#
# COMPACT_ATOMS: atom_id res chain seq x y z
N PHE A 1 15.48 18.88 41.76
CA PHE A 1 14.13 18.89 42.34
C PHE A 1 13.29 19.95 41.62
N SER A 2 12.94 19.65 40.37
CA SER A 2 11.98 20.34 39.51
C SER A 2 11.67 19.31 38.41
N GLU A 3 10.40 19.14 38.05
CA GLU A 3 9.85 18.14 37.08
C GLU A 3 9.34 16.80 37.64
N ARG A 4 8.75 16.75 38.85
CA ARG A 4 7.91 15.60 39.24
C ARG A 4 6.50 15.79 38.67
N TYR A 5 6.11 14.97 37.70
CA TYR A 5 4.82 14.94 36.97
C TYR A 5 3.64 14.39 37.79
N CYS A 6 3.67 14.59 39.11
CA CYS A 6 2.72 14.02 40.06
C CYS A 6 1.35 14.71 39.97
N SER A 7 0.27 13.94 39.73
CA SER A 7 -1.08 14.50 39.55
C SER A 7 -2.18 13.44 39.69
N GLN A 8 -3.45 13.85 39.54
CA GLN A 8 -4.61 12.97 39.41
C GLN A 8 -4.74 11.93 40.54
N GLY A 9 -4.96 12.41 41.77
CA GLY A 9 -5.13 11.52 42.92
C GLY A 9 -3.82 11.04 43.56
N PHE A 10 -2.66 11.61 43.23
CA PHE A 10 -1.37 11.22 43.83
C PHE A 10 -1.18 11.68 45.29
N GLY A 11 -0.64 10.80 46.15
CA GLY A 11 -0.21 11.12 47.52
C GLY A 11 1.30 10.94 47.74
N GLU A 12 1.99 11.99 48.21
CA GLU A 12 3.44 11.96 48.53
C GLU A 12 3.70 11.86 50.04
N VAL A 13 4.73 11.11 50.48
CA VAL A 13 5.36 11.17 51.83
C VAL A 13 4.39 11.54 52.99
N GLY A 14 3.48 10.62 53.34
CA GLY A 14 2.56 10.82 54.49
C GLY A 14 1.36 11.72 54.21
N SER A 15 1.15 12.14 52.97
CA SER A 15 -0.04 12.88 52.52
C SER A 15 -1.01 12.00 51.75
N SER A 16 -2.20 12.54 51.49
CA SER A 16 -3.25 11.85 50.73
C SER A 16 -3.70 12.69 49.54
N GLY A 17 -3.79 12.08 48.36
CA GLY A 17 -4.37 12.64 47.15
C GLY A 17 -5.63 11.86 46.77
N PHE A 18 -6.66 12.58 46.32
CA PHE A 18 -7.93 11.99 45.90
C PHE A 18 -8.44 12.69 44.65
N LEU A 19 -8.86 11.91 43.66
CA LEU A 19 -9.63 12.35 42.51
C LEU A 19 -10.91 11.51 42.43
N PHE A 20 -12.04 12.17 42.20
CA PHE A 20 -13.34 11.52 42.03
C PHE A 20 -14.00 12.13 40.80
N ASP A 21 -14.22 11.31 39.79
CA ASP A 21 -15.24 11.52 38.76
C ASP A 21 -16.34 10.45 38.91
N LEU A 22 -17.52 10.67 38.33
CA LEU A 22 -18.70 9.86 38.61
C LEU A 22 -19.44 9.41 37.35
N ILE A 23 -19.42 10.19 36.27
CA ILE A 23 -20.10 9.86 35.02
C ILE A 23 -19.41 10.60 33.88
N GLY A 24 -19.18 9.94 32.76
CA GLY A 24 -18.64 10.63 31.60
C GLY A 24 -17.91 9.70 30.66
N ASN A 25 -17.31 10.27 29.63
CA ASN A 25 -16.31 9.59 28.83
C ASN A 25 -15.10 10.51 28.88
N ASP A 26 -14.11 10.16 29.67
CA ASP A 26 -13.08 11.03 30.17
C ASP A 26 -11.71 10.63 29.67
N ASN A 27 -10.80 11.61 29.66
CA ASN A 27 -9.44 11.43 29.20
C ASN A 27 -8.48 11.92 30.28
N TYR A 28 -7.86 10.97 30.97
CA TYR A 28 -6.88 11.19 32.02
C TYR A 28 -5.48 11.08 31.43
N THR A 29 -4.77 12.21 31.29
CA THR A 29 -3.39 12.22 30.78
C THR A 29 -2.42 12.83 31.79
N SER A 30 -1.40 12.07 32.20
CA SER A 30 -0.39 12.52 33.17
C SER A 30 0.99 11.88 32.94
N GLY A 31 2.00 12.30 33.70
CA GLY A 31 3.33 11.65 33.69
C GLY A 31 3.49 10.71 34.88
N ASP A 32 4.72 10.55 35.37
CA ASP A 32 5.04 9.61 36.44
C ASP A 32 4.30 9.89 37.76
N SER A 33 4.09 8.85 38.57
CA SER A 33 3.55 8.98 39.93
C SER A 33 2.20 9.70 39.96
N SER A 34 1.23 9.16 39.23
CA SER A 34 -0.08 9.78 39.01
C SER A 34 -1.21 8.74 39.01
N GLN A 35 -2.46 9.19 38.79
CA GLN A 35 -3.63 8.31 38.64
C GLN A 35 -3.82 7.37 39.82
N GLY A 36 -4.04 7.97 41.00
CA GLY A 36 -4.26 7.23 42.24
C GLY A 36 -2.99 6.62 42.84
N SER A 37 -1.80 6.95 42.36
CA SER A 37 -0.54 6.46 42.91
C SER A 37 -0.23 7.00 44.31
N GLY A 38 0.29 6.14 45.18
CA GLY A 38 0.73 6.45 46.53
C GLY A 38 2.21 6.19 46.72
N GLY A 39 2.97 7.25 47.02
CA GLY A 39 4.39 7.17 47.36
C GLY A 39 5.34 7.07 46.16
N SER A 40 6.26 8.02 46.05
CA SER A 40 7.41 7.96 45.15
C SER A 40 8.64 8.67 45.73
N GLY A 41 9.84 8.20 45.37
CA GLY A 41 11.08 8.92 45.64
C GLY A 41 11.64 8.84 47.07
N GLY A 42 11.63 7.66 47.70
CA GLY A 42 12.55 7.30 48.79
C GLY A 42 11.96 7.10 50.18
N ILE A 43 10.90 7.83 50.58
CA ILE A 43 10.21 7.64 51.88
C ILE A 43 8.70 7.84 51.69
N GLY A 44 7.96 6.82 51.25
CA GLY A 44 6.57 6.96 50.80
C GLY A 44 5.55 6.45 51.79
N LEU A 45 4.99 7.29 52.67
CA LEU A 45 3.75 6.94 53.42
C LEU A 45 2.50 7.52 52.74
N GLY A 46 2.56 7.71 51.43
CA GLY A 46 1.54 8.42 50.65
C GLY A 46 0.33 7.55 50.37
N PHE A 47 -0.85 8.16 50.39
CA PHE A 47 -2.11 7.52 49.99
C PHE A 47 -2.64 8.20 48.73
N GLY A 48 -2.69 7.48 47.61
CA GLY A 48 -3.31 7.95 46.39
C GLY A 48 -4.62 7.22 46.12
N LEU A 49 -5.62 7.96 45.62
CA LEU A 49 -6.86 7.40 45.12
C LEU A 49 -7.33 8.17 43.89
N LEU A 50 -7.63 7.42 42.84
CA LEU A 50 -8.48 7.85 41.73
C LEU A 50 -9.72 6.96 41.74
N TYR A 51 -10.88 7.58 41.70
CA TYR A 51 -12.16 6.91 41.49
C TYR A 51 -12.83 7.56 40.29
N ASP A 52 -13.17 6.77 39.29
CA ASP A 52 -14.14 7.11 38.26
C ASP A 52 -15.40 6.24 38.43
N GLY A 53 -16.53 6.77 37.97
CA GLY A 53 -17.80 6.09 37.95
C GLY A 53 -18.01 5.37 36.62
N SER A 54 -19.13 5.60 35.96
CA SER A 54 -19.45 4.89 34.71
C SER A 54 -18.99 5.68 33.49
N GLY A 55 -18.44 5.01 32.49
CA GLY A 55 -17.99 5.72 31.32
C GLY A 55 -17.44 4.92 30.17
N ARG A 56 -16.72 5.61 29.30
CA ARG A 56 -15.74 5.01 28.39
C ARG A 56 -14.53 5.93 28.44
N ASP A 57 -13.55 5.52 29.20
CA ASP A 57 -12.53 6.35 29.78
C ASP A 57 -11.15 5.91 29.30
N ALA A 58 -10.26 6.90 29.14
CA ALA A 58 -8.90 6.68 28.67
C ALA A 58 -7.91 7.21 29.70
N TYR A 59 -7.12 6.29 30.27
CA TYR A 59 -6.09 6.54 31.26
C TYR A 59 -4.70 6.39 30.63
N SER A 60 -4.00 7.51 30.43
CA SER A 60 -2.64 7.52 29.90
C SER A 60 -1.66 8.16 30.88
N ALA A 61 -0.68 7.38 31.32
CA ALA A 61 0.36 7.82 32.23
C ALA A 61 1.73 7.21 31.91
N SER A 62 2.78 7.66 32.61
CA SER A 62 4.12 7.06 32.55
C SER A 62 4.34 6.13 33.73
N ASP A 63 5.52 6.15 34.36
CA ASP A 63 5.91 5.12 35.32
C ASP A 63 5.25 5.37 36.71
N TYR A 64 5.15 4.32 37.52
CA TYR A 64 4.65 4.41 38.90
C TYR A 64 3.22 4.97 39.00
N SER A 65 2.36 4.66 38.05
CA SER A 65 1.01 5.23 37.91
C SER A 65 -0.10 4.18 38.06
N GLN A 66 -1.36 4.61 37.97
CA GLN A 66 -2.55 3.73 37.91
C GLN A 66 -2.64 2.78 39.11
N GLY A 67 -2.85 3.38 40.29
CA GLY A 67 -2.98 2.64 41.54
C GLY A 67 -1.66 2.04 42.06
N CYS A 68 -0.50 2.52 41.62
CA CYS A 68 0.79 2.07 42.12
C CYS A 68 1.07 2.52 43.57
N GLY A 69 1.53 1.61 44.44
CA GLY A 69 1.97 1.87 45.81
C GLY A 69 3.47 1.67 46.00
N GLY A 70 4.25 2.74 45.91
CA GLY A 70 5.71 2.70 46.08
C GLY A 70 6.18 3.12 47.48
N TYR A 71 7.29 2.56 47.97
CA TYR A 71 8.00 3.03 49.17
C TYR A 71 7.20 3.06 50.49
N LEU A 72 6.34 2.07 50.78
CA LEU A 72 5.30 2.07 51.85
C LEU A 72 3.97 2.76 51.50
N GLY A 73 3.83 3.21 50.26
CA GLY A 73 2.65 3.93 49.80
C GLY A 73 1.48 3.00 49.50
N GLN A 74 0.29 3.58 49.52
CA GLN A 74 -0.95 2.94 49.10
C GLN A 74 -1.47 3.67 47.87
N GLY A 75 -1.46 3.02 46.72
CA GLY A 75 -2.08 3.51 45.50
C GLY A 75 -3.35 2.73 45.19
N ILE A 76 -4.40 3.44 44.79
CA ILE A 76 -5.69 2.85 44.44
C ILE A 76 -6.24 3.58 43.19
N LEU A 77 -6.59 2.82 42.17
CA LEU A 77 -7.42 3.26 41.06
C LEU A 77 -8.69 2.41 41.05
N ILE A 78 -9.85 3.05 40.94
CA ILE A 78 -11.14 2.38 40.82
C ILE A 78 -11.87 3.01 39.63
N ASP A 79 -12.37 2.18 38.74
CA ASP A 79 -13.34 2.52 37.72
C ASP A 79 -14.66 1.79 38.01
N GLY A 80 -15.77 2.44 37.67
CA GLY A 80 -17.13 1.93 37.87
C GLY A 80 -17.67 1.15 36.67
N GLY A 81 -16.91 1.03 35.59
CA GLY A 81 -17.15 0.20 34.41
C GLY A 81 -17.37 1.02 33.15
N GLY A 82 -17.09 0.41 32.00
CA GLY A 82 -16.97 1.07 30.72
C GLY A 82 -16.22 0.19 29.73
N ASP A 83 -16.01 0.64 28.50
CA ASP A 83 -15.07 -0.05 27.59
C ASP A 83 -13.75 0.77 27.58
N ASP A 84 -12.97 0.62 28.65
CA ASP A 84 -11.94 1.55 29.10
C ASP A 84 -10.53 1.17 28.63
N GLU A 85 -9.63 2.16 28.63
CA GLU A 85 -8.26 1.96 28.17
C GLU A 85 -7.24 2.52 29.16
N TYR A 86 -6.39 1.63 29.68
CA TYR A 86 -5.33 1.89 30.64
C TYR A 86 -3.95 1.71 29.99
N VAL A 87 -3.25 2.81 29.74
CA VAL A 87 -1.91 2.84 29.16
C VAL A 87 -0.92 3.45 30.15
N ALA A 88 0.09 2.68 30.53
CA ALA A 88 1.11 3.12 31.48
C ALA A 88 2.53 2.64 31.12
N GLY A 89 3.51 3.21 31.83
CA GLY A 89 4.92 2.83 31.73
C GLY A 89 5.27 1.60 32.58
N HIS A 90 6.46 1.62 33.17
CA HIS A 90 6.94 0.59 34.10
C HIS A 90 6.31 0.75 35.48
N CYS A 91 6.33 -0.31 36.30
CA CYS A 91 5.90 -0.25 37.69
C CYS A 91 4.49 0.32 37.90
N SER A 92 3.54 -0.01 37.01
CA SER A 92 2.20 0.60 36.96
C SER A 92 1.09 -0.45 36.93
N GLN A 93 -0.18 -0.02 37.01
CA GLN A 93 -1.36 -0.90 37.03
C GLN A 93 -1.33 -1.88 38.20
N ALA A 94 -1.75 -1.37 39.37
CA ALA A 94 -1.78 -2.11 40.63
C ALA A 94 -0.43 -2.62 41.15
N THR A 95 0.67 -1.92 40.88
CA THR A 95 2.01 -2.35 41.32
C THR A 95 2.33 -1.93 42.76
N ALA A 96 3.02 -2.80 43.51
CA ALA A 96 3.67 -2.46 44.78
C ALA A 96 5.18 -2.70 44.71
N CYS A 97 5.93 -1.66 44.34
CA CYS A 97 7.38 -1.71 44.09
C CYS A 97 8.20 -0.87 45.08
N ASP A 98 9.52 -1.09 45.12
CA ASP A 98 10.47 -0.32 45.92
C ASP A 98 10.10 -0.21 47.41
N TYR A 99 10.27 -1.29 48.19
CA TYR A 99 9.92 -1.41 49.62
C TYR A 99 8.41 -1.52 49.92
N THR A 100 8.01 -2.64 50.56
CA THR A 100 6.64 -3.02 50.99
C THR A 100 5.58 -1.93 50.84
N GLY A 101 4.67 -2.05 49.87
CA GLY A 101 3.59 -1.09 49.58
C GLY A 101 2.28 -1.80 49.23
N THR A 102 1.26 -1.04 48.83
CA THR A 102 -0.02 -1.57 48.37
C THR A 102 -0.44 -0.90 47.07
N GLY A 103 -0.54 -1.69 46.00
CA GLY A 103 -1.10 -1.23 44.72
C GLY A 103 -2.43 -1.92 44.43
N ILE A 104 -3.44 -1.14 44.07
CA ILE A 104 -4.78 -1.66 43.72
C ILE A 104 -5.27 -0.96 42.46
N LEU A 105 -5.74 -1.74 41.50
CA LEU A 105 -6.55 -1.29 40.38
C LEU A 105 -7.80 -2.16 40.36
N TYR A 106 -8.96 -1.52 40.32
CA TYR A 106 -10.25 -2.20 40.21
C TYR A 106 -11.06 -1.60 39.07
N ASP A 107 -11.47 -2.43 38.13
CA ASP A 107 -12.52 -2.12 37.16
C ASP A 107 -13.73 -3.03 37.42
N ALA A 108 -14.93 -2.49 37.24
CA ALA A 108 -16.16 -3.15 37.61
C ALA A 108 -16.78 -3.98 36.49
N SER A 109 -16.61 -3.60 35.21
CA SER A 109 -17.15 -4.31 34.05
C SER A 109 -16.90 -3.57 32.74
N GLY A 110 -16.74 -4.35 31.67
CA GLY A 110 -16.84 -3.94 30.27
C GLY A 110 -15.70 -4.53 29.47
N ASN A 111 -15.39 -4.05 28.26
CA ASN A 111 -14.30 -4.64 27.47
C ASN A 111 -13.08 -3.71 27.49
N ASP A 112 -12.21 -3.99 28.45
CA ASP A 112 -11.16 -3.11 28.91
C ASP A 112 -9.79 -3.50 28.38
N LYS A 113 -8.88 -2.53 28.40
CA LYS A 113 -7.51 -2.70 27.94
C LYS A 113 -6.52 -2.26 28.97
N TYR A 114 -5.66 -3.18 29.37
CA TYR A 114 -4.56 -2.94 30.28
C TYR A 114 -3.24 -3.09 29.54
N ILE A 115 -2.54 -1.97 29.42
CA ILE A 115 -1.34 -1.86 28.60
C ILE A 115 -0.25 -1.21 29.43
N ALA A 116 0.80 -1.97 29.73
CA ALA A 116 1.91 -1.48 30.52
C ALA A 116 3.25 -2.03 30.03
N LYS A 117 4.35 -1.50 30.57
CA LYS A 117 5.69 -2.03 30.31
C LYS A 117 6.03 -3.10 31.35
N ASP A 118 7.32 -3.23 31.70
CA ASP A 118 7.77 -4.22 32.67
C ASP A 118 7.24 -3.92 34.08
N ASP A 119 7.27 -4.93 34.96
CA ASP A 119 6.97 -4.83 36.38
C ASP A 119 5.56 -4.26 36.68
N SER A 120 4.56 -4.68 35.90
CA SER A 120 3.21 -4.09 35.90
C SER A 120 2.10 -5.15 35.95
N GLN A 121 0.85 -4.71 36.07
CA GLN A 121 -0.33 -5.58 36.14
C GLN A 121 -0.24 -6.56 37.31
N ALA A 122 -0.36 -6.01 38.51
CA ALA A 122 -0.17 -6.71 39.78
C ALA A 122 1.25 -7.28 40.00
N TYR A 123 2.27 -6.43 39.86
CA TYR A 123 3.65 -6.76 40.25
C TYR A 123 3.94 -6.35 41.70
N SER A 124 4.71 -7.17 42.43
CA SER A 124 5.29 -6.73 43.70
C SER A 124 6.58 -7.44 44.13
N ALA A 125 7.39 -6.70 44.88
CA ALA A 125 8.58 -7.18 45.57
C ALA A 125 8.58 -6.75 47.06
N ASP A 126 9.51 -7.31 47.84
CA ASP A 126 9.83 -6.88 49.22
C ASP A 126 8.62 -6.81 50.15
N MET A 127 7.85 -7.89 50.24
CA MET A 127 6.65 -8.00 51.09
C MET A 127 5.52 -7.01 50.75
N GLY A 128 5.48 -6.48 49.53
CA GLY A 128 4.37 -5.66 49.06
C GLY A 128 3.11 -6.47 48.74
N THR A 129 2.01 -5.77 48.54
CA THR A 129 0.71 -6.34 48.14
C THR A 129 0.21 -5.65 46.87
N ALA A 130 -0.15 -6.43 45.86
CA ALA A 130 -0.65 -5.92 44.59
C ALA A 130 -1.95 -6.64 44.20
N LEU A 131 -2.98 -5.90 43.79
CA LEU A 131 -4.25 -6.45 43.34
C LEU A 131 -4.76 -5.70 42.11
N LEU A 132 -4.75 -6.37 40.96
CA LEU A 132 -5.54 -5.96 39.81
C LEU A 132 -6.81 -6.82 39.79
N LEU A 133 -7.96 -6.19 39.84
CA LEU A 133 -9.26 -6.86 39.79
C LEU A 133 -10.08 -6.24 38.66
N ASP A 134 -10.40 -7.05 37.68
CA ASP A 134 -11.32 -6.73 36.61
C ASP A 134 -12.67 -7.44 36.81
N GLY A 135 -13.71 -6.85 36.25
CA GLY A 135 -15.08 -7.32 36.29
C GLY A 135 -15.36 -8.33 35.18
N SER A 136 -16.60 -8.28 34.67
CA SER A 136 -16.99 -9.10 33.52
C SER A 136 -16.72 -8.35 32.23
N GLY A 137 -16.21 -9.03 31.22
CA GLY A 137 -15.66 -8.37 30.05
C GLY A 137 -14.92 -9.30 29.11
N ASN A 138 -14.64 -8.85 27.89
CA ASN A 138 -13.62 -9.49 27.08
C ASN A 138 -12.38 -8.58 27.08
N ASP A 139 -11.42 -8.91 27.91
CA ASP A 139 -10.39 -7.97 28.31
C ASP A 139 -9.03 -8.25 27.69
N VAL A 140 -8.23 -7.20 27.57
CA VAL A 140 -6.91 -7.27 26.92
C VAL A 140 -5.83 -6.81 27.87
N TYR A 141 -4.97 -7.73 28.29
CA TYR A 141 -3.83 -7.48 29.16
C TYR A 141 -2.53 -7.65 28.39
N VAL A 142 -1.80 -6.56 28.18
CA VAL A 142 -0.50 -6.55 27.51
C VAL A 142 0.55 -5.88 28.39
N ALA A 143 1.58 -6.65 28.75
CA ALA A 143 2.67 -6.15 29.59
C ALA A 143 4.06 -6.66 29.19
N GLY A 144 5.09 -6.04 29.75
CA GLY A 144 6.48 -6.44 29.57
C GLY A 144 6.86 -7.67 30.40
N ASN A 145 8.11 -7.71 30.85
CA ASN A 145 8.63 -8.73 31.75
C ASN A 145 8.06 -8.55 33.16
N ASN A 146 8.15 -9.61 33.97
CA ASN A 146 7.78 -9.58 35.39
C ASN A 146 6.37 -9.03 35.64
N SER A 147 5.40 -9.42 34.82
CA SER A 147 4.06 -8.81 34.84
C SER A 147 2.96 -9.85 34.95
N GLN A 148 1.72 -9.41 35.09
CA GLN A 148 0.53 -10.27 35.20
C GLN A 148 0.66 -11.24 36.39
N ALA A 149 0.57 -10.67 37.60
CA ALA A 149 0.81 -11.37 38.86
C ALA A 149 2.24 -11.92 39.00
N HIS A 150 3.20 -11.03 39.27
CA HIS A 150 4.59 -11.40 39.58
C HIS A 150 4.95 -11.06 41.03
N ALA A 151 5.44 -12.04 41.79
CA ALA A 151 5.82 -11.90 43.19
C ALA A 151 7.28 -12.25 43.47
N LYS A 152 7.96 -11.38 44.21
CA LYS A 152 9.31 -11.62 44.72
C LYS A 152 9.44 -11.26 46.20
N ALA A 153 10.31 -11.98 46.92
CA ALA A 153 10.76 -11.60 48.26
C ALA A 153 9.60 -11.37 49.25
N GLY A 154 8.68 -12.34 49.33
CA GLY A 154 7.57 -12.32 50.30
C GLY A 154 6.35 -11.49 49.88
N ALA A 155 6.33 -11.00 48.64
CA ALA A 155 5.19 -10.27 48.09
C ALA A 155 3.93 -11.16 47.95
N ASN A 156 2.75 -10.53 48.02
CA ASN A 156 1.46 -11.18 47.79
C ASN A 156 0.74 -10.46 46.65
N VAL A 157 0.56 -11.13 45.51
CA VAL A 157 -0.03 -10.51 44.33
C VAL A 157 -1.17 -11.33 43.77
N ALA A 158 -2.19 -10.63 43.29
CA ALA A 158 -3.30 -11.21 42.57
C ALA A 158 -3.64 -10.37 41.34
N LEU A 159 -3.77 -11.03 40.20
CA LEU A 159 -4.53 -10.54 39.06
C LEU A 159 -5.80 -11.38 38.99
N THR A 160 -6.96 -10.75 38.94
CA THR A 160 -8.25 -11.44 38.87
C THR A 160 -9.09 -10.78 37.81
N ASP A 161 -9.60 -11.60 36.90
CA ASP A 161 -10.56 -11.23 35.88
C ASP A 161 -11.81 -12.08 36.06
N LEU A 162 -12.99 -11.45 35.93
CA LEU A 162 -14.29 -12.06 36.18
C LEU A 162 -15.12 -12.23 34.91
N GLY A 163 -14.49 -12.70 33.84
CA GLY A 163 -15.08 -13.59 32.86
C GLY A 163 -15.56 -12.95 31.59
N GLY A 164 -15.58 -13.77 30.54
CA GLY A 164 -15.64 -13.42 29.14
C GLY A 164 -14.41 -14.03 28.46
N ASN A 165 -14.06 -13.59 27.25
CA ASN A 165 -12.96 -14.20 26.51
C ASN A 165 -11.75 -13.27 26.49
N ASP A 166 -10.72 -13.60 27.27
CA ASP A 166 -9.68 -12.66 27.62
C ASP A 166 -8.35 -12.95 26.93
N TYR A 167 -7.55 -11.90 26.76
CA TYR A 167 -6.25 -11.98 26.12
C TYR A 167 -5.14 -11.47 27.02
N PHE A 168 -4.29 -12.38 27.49
CA PHE A 168 -3.11 -12.10 28.30
C PHE A 168 -1.83 -12.29 27.49
N ARG A 169 -1.09 -11.20 27.25
CA ARG A 169 0.26 -11.23 26.68
C ARG A 169 1.27 -10.58 27.61
N ALA A 170 2.28 -11.33 28.00
CA ALA A 170 3.41 -10.80 28.75
C ALA A 170 4.75 -11.32 28.21
N ARG A 171 5.87 -10.80 28.71
CA ARG A 171 7.21 -11.32 28.39
C ARG A 171 7.62 -12.35 29.44
N ARG A 172 8.90 -12.36 29.83
CA ARG A 172 9.47 -13.39 30.70
C ARG A 172 8.97 -13.26 32.14
N ASP A 173 9.05 -14.38 32.86
CA ASP A 173 8.80 -14.45 34.30
C ASP A 173 7.46 -13.79 34.71
N SER A 174 6.41 -14.05 33.92
CA SER A 174 5.10 -13.40 34.03
C SER A 174 3.98 -14.44 34.21
N GLN A 175 2.72 -14.00 34.31
CA GLN A 175 1.54 -14.86 34.43
C GLN A 175 1.64 -15.82 35.63
N ALA A 176 1.42 -15.28 36.83
CA ALA A 176 1.54 -15.97 38.10
C ALA A 176 2.96 -16.53 38.34
N TRP A 177 3.95 -15.64 38.43
CA TRP A 177 5.34 -16.01 38.73
C TRP A 177 5.72 -15.70 40.18
N ALA A 178 6.46 -16.59 40.84
CA ALA A 178 6.90 -16.36 42.22
C ALA A 178 8.34 -16.81 42.54
N ILE A 179 9.08 -16.01 43.32
CA ILE A 179 10.37 -16.42 43.89
C ILE A 179 10.57 -15.93 45.31
N ASN A 180 11.40 -16.64 46.08
CA ASN A 180 11.86 -16.24 47.41
C ASN A 180 10.66 -15.89 48.30
N ILE A 181 9.85 -16.89 48.64
CA ILE A 181 8.66 -16.80 49.52
C ILE A 181 7.54 -15.89 49.00
N GLY A 182 7.56 -15.52 47.71
CA GLY A 182 6.48 -14.79 47.06
C GLY A 182 5.23 -15.66 46.83
N HIS A 183 4.07 -15.00 46.78
CA HIS A 183 2.80 -15.60 46.42
C HIS A 183 2.20 -14.83 45.24
N ALA A 184 1.99 -15.53 44.13
CA ALA A 184 1.36 -14.97 42.94
C ALA A 184 0.18 -15.81 42.49
N ILE A 185 -0.95 -15.15 42.21
CA ILE A 185 -2.13 -15.81 41.67
C ILE A 185 -2.67 -15.02 40.50
N LEU A 186 -2.96 -15.71 39.41
CA LEU A 186 -3.77 -15.20 38.32
C LEU A 186 -5.07 -16.02 38.35
N ILE A 187 -6.20 -15.34 38.48
CA ILE A 187 -7.53 -15.95 38.48
C ILE A 187 -8.28 -15.43 37.27
N ASN A 188 -8.73 -16.33 36.40
CA ASN A 188 -9.67 -16.02 35.32
C ASN A 188 -10.91 -16.87 35.54
N THR A 189 -12.11 -16.33 35.31
CA THR A 189 -13.34 -17.12 35.49
C THR A 189 -14.26 -17.08 34.28
N GLY A 190 -14.38 -18.20 33.57
CA GLY A 190 -15.39 -18.37 32.52
C GLY A 190 -14.96 -17.71 31.23
N GLY A 191 -14.66 -18.48 30.20
CA GLY A 191 -14.18 -17.87 28.96
C GLY A 191 -13.66 -18.88 27.94
N ALA A 192 -13.07 -18.35 26.88
CA ALA A 192 -12.13 -19.05 26.03
C ALA A 192 -10.93 -18.12 25.84
N ASP A 193 -9.93 -18.31 26.68
CA ASP A 193 -8.91 -17.30 26.96
C ASP A 193 -7.58 -17.59 26.26
N THR A 194 -6.77 -16.58 26.06
CA THR A 194 -5.46 -16.72 25.44
C THR A 194 -4.36 -16.17 26.33
N TYR A 195 -3.40 -17.01 26.70
CA TYR A 195 -2.24 -16.69 27.50
C TYR A 195 -0.95 -16.90 26.68
N ILE A 196 -0.27 -15.81 26.35
CA ILE A 196 1.02 -15.81 25.64
C ILE A 196 2.09 -15.20 26.54
N ALA A 197 3.14 -15.94 26.83
CA ALA A 197 4.24 -15.43 27.65
C ALA A 197 5.63 -15.89 27.23
N GLY A 198 6.66 -15.18 27.70
CA GLY A 198 8.06 -15.56 27.51
C GLY A 198 8.51 -16.67 28.48
N PRO A 199 9.73 -17.20 28.32
CA PRO A 199 10.25 -18.27 29.18
C PRO A 199 10.21 -17.93 30.67
N GLY A 200 9.87 -18.94 31.48
CA GLY A 200 9.77 -18.83 32.93
C GLY A 200 8.39 -18.43 33.44
N SER A 201 7.39 -18.27 32.58
CA SER A 201 6.04 -17.79 32.94
C SER A 201 5.04 -18.91 33.27
N GLN A 202 3.75 -18.56 33.40
CA GLN A 202 2.62 -19.50 33.50
C GLN A 202 2.64 -20.40 34.73
N GLY A 203 2.52 -19.79 35.92
CA GLY A 203 2.45 -20.55 37.17
C GLY A 203 3.78 -21.16 37.58
N THR A 204 4.89 -20.44 37.36
CA THR A 204 6.24 -20.90 37.70
C THR A 204 6.70 -20.33 39.04
N SER A 205 7.25 -21.18 39.92
CA SER A 205 7.88 -20.74 41.17
C SER A 205 9.25 -21.35 41.42
N PHE A 206 10.13 -20.57 42.05
CA PHE A 206 11.43 -21.01 42.53
C PHE A 206 11.61 -20.66 44.01
N ASP A 207 12.29 -21.53 44.77
CA ASP A 207 12.73 -21.21 46.12
C ASP A 207 14.24 -21.38 46.21
N GLU A 208 14.95 -20.25 46.29
CA GLU A 208 16.40 -20.22 46.49
C GLU A 208 16.77 -19.93 47.95
N SER A 209 15.78 -19.87 48.86
CA SER A 209 16.00 -19.55 50.25
C SER A 209 16.30 -20.80 51.09
N ASP A 210 17.22 -20.70 52.05
CA ASP A 210 17.47 -21.74 53.06
C ASP A 210 16.33 -21.84 54.11
N LEU A 211 15.16 -21.25 53.85
CA LEU A 211 14.05 -21.10 54.80
C LEU A 211 12.96 -22.17 54.54
N GLU A 212 12.41 -22.78 55.59
CA GLU A 212 11.30 -23.77 55.50
C GLU A 212 9.93 -23.12 55.19
N THR A 213 9.88 -22.21 54.23
CA THR A 213 8.72 -21.39 53.88
C THR A 213 8.29 -21.64 52.44
N LEU A 214 6.98 -21.79 52.20
CA LEU A 214 6.44 -22.22 50.92
C LEU A 214 6.27 -21.02 49.98
N THR A 215 6.81 -21.12 48.76
CA THR A 215 6.50 -20.21 47.64
C THR A 215 5.33 -20.79 46.86
N TYR A 216 4.33 -19.98 46.51
CA TYR A 216 3.13 -20.43 45.79
C TYR A 216 2.90 -19.59 44.55
N CYS A 217 2.65 -20.27 43.44
CA CYS A 217 2.12 -19.68 42.22
C CYS A 217 0.94 -20.53 41.73
N ALA A 218 -0.10 -19.89 41.23
CA ALA A 218 -1.19 -20.59 40.57
C ALA A 218 -1.81 -19.72 39.48
N ILE A 219 -2.06 -20.34 38.33
CA ILE A 219 -3.11 -19.88 37.43
C ILE A 219 -4.33 -20.70 37.79
N ILE A 220 -5.41 -20.02 38.20
CA ILE A 220 -6.68 -20.64 38.51
C ILE A 220 -7.68 -20.16 37.47
N ASP A 221 -7.94 -21.05 36.54
CA ASP A 221 -8.96 -20.90 35.52
C ASP A 221 -10.22 -21.65 35.98
N VAL A 222 -11.33 -20.94 36.16
CA VAL A 222 -12.58 -21.48 36.69
C VAL A 222 -13.70 -21.41 35.66
N ASP A 223 -13.62 -22.29 34.68
CA ASP A 223 -14.73 -22.51 33.74
C ASP A 223 -15.78 -23.47 34.28
N GLU A 224 -17.06 -23.08 34.15
CA GLU A 224 -18.20 -23.99 34.41
C GLU A 224 -18.23 -25.19 33.43
N ASN A 225 -17.45 -25.14 32.34
CA ASN A 225 -17.30 -26.19 31.34
C ASN A 225 -15.83 -26.52 31.09
N MET A 226 -15.20 -27.31 31.97
CA MET A 226 -13.85 -27.85 31.74
C MET A 226 -13.73 -28.49 30.32
N GLY A 227 -13.09 -27.78 29.38
CA GLY A 227 -12.61 -28.32 28.11
C GLY A 227 -13.28 -27.77 26.85
N ALA A 228 -12.73 -26.68 26.30
CA ALA A 228 -12.33 -26.49 24.89
C ALA A 228 -12.37 -25.01 24.51
N GLY A 229 -11.33 -24.25 24.83
CA GLY A 229 -11.21 -22.84 24.43
C GLY A 229 -9.82 -22.25 24.65
N ASP A 230 -9.23 -22.54 25.81
CA ASP A 230 -8.05 -21.77 26.23
C ASP A 230 -6.76 -22.17 25.54
N VAL A 231 -5.95 -21.16 25.24
CA VAL A 231 -4.67 -21.29 24.57
C VAL A 231 -3.55 -20.78 25.49
N TYR A 232 -2.69 -21.69 25.95
CA TYR A 232 -1.48 -21.34 26.70
C TYR A 232 -0.24 -21.55 25.81
N LYS A 233 0.54 -20.47 25.58
CA LYS A 233 1.73 -20.49 24.72
C LYS A 233 2.94 -19.84 25.39
N ILE A 234 4.07 -20.55 25.35
CA ILE A 234 5.39 -20.00 25.69
C ILE A 234 6.18 -19.78 24.40
N GLU A 235 6.64 -18.55 24.14
CA GLU A 235 7.42 -18.21 22.95
C GLU A 235 8.88 -17.91 23.35
N GLU A 236 9.87 -18.58 22.73
CA GLU A 236 11.30 -18.24 22.91
C GLU A 236 11.60 -16.91 22.21
N TYR A 237 12.27 -16.01 22.93
CA TYR A 237 12.50 -14.62 22.54
C TYR A 237 13.60 -14.50 21.48
N GLU A 238 13.27 -14.80 20.24
CA GLU A 238 13.78 -14.05 19.09
C GLU A 238 12.68 -13.05 18.69
N ILE A 239 13.06 -11.88 18.16
CA ILE A 239 12.12 -10.84 17.67
C ILE A 239 10.91 -11.56 17.07
N PRO A 240 9.67 -11.33 17.56
CA PRO A 240 8.58 -12.17 17.13
C PRO A 240 8.52 -12.08 15.60
N GLU A 241 8.66 -13.22 14.91
CA GLU A 241 8.46 -13.36 13.45
C GLU A 241 7.06 -12.83 13.00
N ASN A 242 6.26 -12.47 13.99
CA ASN A 242 4.92 -11.96 13.95
C ASN A 242 4.82 -10.43 13.94
N ILE A 243 5.88 -9.62 13.83
CA ILE A 243 5.75 -8.17 13.49
C ILE A 243 6.39 -7.86 12.15
N PHE A 244 5.79 -6.99 11.36
CA PHE A 244 6.33 -6.59 10.06
C PHE A 244 5.99 -5.14 9.70
N ALA A 245 6.88 -4.55 8.92
CA ALA A 245 6.62 -3.38 8.11
C ALA A 245 6.97 -3.77 6.67
N GLU A 246 6.12 -3.41 5.73
CA GLU A 246 6.31 -3.60 4.29
C GLU A 246 6.05 -2.27 3.63
N ILE A 247 6.98 -1.83 2.77
CA ILE A 247 6.85 -0.61 1.96
C ILE A 247 7.09 -0.93 0.49
N THR A 248 6.26 -0.34 -0.36
CA THR A 248 6.33 -0.43 -1.81
C THR A 248 6.26 0.97 -2.42
N SER A 249 7.08 1.20 -3.44
CA SER A 249 6.97 2.37 -4.34
C SER A 249 6.47 1.92 -5.71
N PRO A 250 6.10 2.85 -6.61
CA PRO A 250 6.28 2.56 -8.03
C PRO A 250 7.79 2.31 -8.25
N GLY A 251 8.16 1.06 -8.61
CA GLY A 251 9.50 0.59 -9.01
C GLY A 251 10.69 0.77 -8.06
N GLU A 252 11.35 -0.34 -7.68
CA GLU A 252 12.70 -0.30 -7.09
C GLU A 252 13.69 0.37 -8.05
N GLY A 253 14.33 1.46 -7.62
CA GLY A 253 15.27 2.23 -8.46
C GLY A 253 14.64 3.16 -9.49
N GLU A 254 13.34 3.45 -9.39
CA GLU A 254 12.66 4.38 -10.29
C GLU A 254 13.16 5.83 -10.09
N VAL A 255 13.24 6.56 -11.22
CA VAL A 255 13.63 7.97 -11.24
C VAL A 255 12.37 8.82 -11.18
N VAL A 256 12.22 9.60 -10.12
CA VAL A 256 11.00 10.36 -9.82
C VAL A 256 11.25 11.86 -9.84
N SER A 257 10.25 12.62 -10.29
CA SER A 257 10.26 14.08 -10.34
C SER A 257 8.84 14.59 -9.98
N GLY A 258 8.61 14.93 -8.71
CA GLY A 258 7.31 15.40 -8.21
C GLY A 258 6.70 14.56 -7.08
N PRO A 259 5.37 14.64 -6.88
CA PRO A 259 4.67 13.81 -5.90
C PRO A 259 4.80 12.31 -6.22
N VAL A 260 5.22 11.54 -5.22
CA VAL A 260 5.34 10.08 -5.27
C VAL A 260 4.42 9.48 -4.23
N GLN A 261 3.73 8.40 -4.59
CA GLN A 261 2.89 7.66 -3.66
C GLN A 261 3.63 6.41 -3.17
N PHE A 262 3.79 6.31 -1.86
CA PHE A 262 4.25 5.11 -1.17
C PHE A 262 3.04 4.34 -0.64
N LYS A 263 3.11 3.02 -0.70
CA LYS A 263 2.08 2.14 -0.16
C LYS A 263 2.71 1.00 0.60
N GLY A 264 2.00 0.39 1.52
CA GLY A 264 2.55 -0.76 2.21
C GLY A 264 1.60 -1.37 3.19
N GLN A 265 2.12 -2.30 3.99
CA GLN A 265 1.40 -2.99 5.05
C GLN A 265 2.28 -2.99 6.30
N ALA A 266 1.68 -2.96 7.48
CA ALA A 266 2.41 -3.12 8.72
C ALA A 266 1.48 -3.72 9.76
N GLY A 267 2.03 -4.41 10.74
CA GLY A 267 1.26 -5.04 11.80
C GLY A 267 1.82 -6.39 12.21
N HIS A 268 0.93 -7.28 12.65
CA HIS A 268 1.31 -8.59 13.10
C HIS A 268 1.07 -9.70 12.06
N ARG A 269 2.04 -10.62 11.83
CA ARG A 269 1.77 -11.86 11.07
C ARG A 269 1.01 -12.82 11.98
N VAL A 270 -0.30 -12.89 11.79
CA VAL A 270 -1.13 -13.93 12.40
C VAL A 270 -1.10 -15.13 11.45
N GLU A 271 -0.29 -16.15 11.73
CA GLU A 271 -0.57 -17.48 11.21
C GLU A 271 -1.87 -17.95 11.87
N ALA A 272 -2.99 -17.75 11.17
CA ALA A 272 -4.34 -17.97 11.67
C ALA A 272 -4.57 -19.46 12.06
N PRO A 273 -5.49 -19.74 13.00
CA PRO A 273 -6.90 -19.41 12.76
C PRO A 273 -7.54 -18.54 13.85
N LEU A 274 -7.97 -17.33 13.49
CA LEU A 274 -9.22 -16.80 14.04
C LEU A 274 -10.33 -17.59 13.34
N LEU A 275 -10.85 -18.63 14.01
CA LEU A 275 -11.93 -19.50 13.55
C LEU A 275 -11.74 -20.03 12.11
N SER A 276 -10.75 -20.91 11.87
CA SER A 276 -10.98 -21.94 10.86
C SER A 276 -12.05 -22.85 11.43
N GLY A 277 -13.24 -22.80 10.84
CA GLY A 277 -14.31 -23.70 11.19
C GLY A 277 -13.91 -25.15 10.91
N ASP A 278 -13.40 -25.85 11.91
CA ASP A 278 -13.69 -27.27 12.12
C ASP A 278 -15.07 -27.44 12.79
N VAL A 279 -16.03 -26.56 12.47
CA VAL A 279 -17.45 -26.76 12.83
C VAL A 279 -18.14 -27.65 11.79
N PHE A 280 -17.51 -27.89 10.63
CA PHE A 280 -18.14 -28.64 9.53
C PHE A 280 -17.30 -29.78 8.91
N SER A 281 -16.08 -30.06 9.41
CA SER A 281 -15.28 -31.20 8.92
C SER A 281 -14.92 -32.23 10.00
N ASP A 282 -15.60 -33.38 9.88
CA ASP A 282 -15.09 -34.74 10.05
C ASP A 282 -15.10 -35.46 11.42
N ASP A 283 -15.68 -34.94 12.51
CA ASP A 283 -15.66 -35.69 13.80
C ASP A 283 -16.97 -35.72 14.61
N MET A 284 -18.12 -35.88 13.95
CA MET A 284 -19.42 -36.08 14.60
C MET A 284 -19.84 -37.56 14.71
N GLU A 285 -19.06 -38.38 15.42
CA GLU A 285 -19.50 -39.73 15.85
C GLU A 285 -19.96 -39.82 17.32
N SER A 286 -19.97 -38.72 18.10
CA SER A 286 -20.18 -38.79 19.56
C SER A 286 -21.32 -37.95 20.16
N GLY A 287 -22.13 -37.26 19.36
CA GLY A 287 -23.48 -36.86 19.79
C GLY A 287 -23.65 -35.81 20.90
N GLU A 288 -22.66 -34.96 21.22
CA GLU A 288 -22.82 -33.99 22.33
C GLU A 288 -22.51 -32.50 22.06
N LYS A 289 -22.17 -32.05 20.84
CA LYS A 289 -22.02 -30.59 20.54
C LYS A 289 -22.46 -30.21 19.10
N GLY A 290 -23.70 -30.52 18.71
CA GLY A 290 -24.22 -30.26 17.35
C GLY A 290 -25.48 -29.39 17.32
N TRP A 291 -25.72 -28.72 16.17
CA TRP A 291 -26.94 -27.97 15.88
C TRP A 291 -28.19 -28.81 16.18
N ALA A 292 -29.20 -28.19 16.79
CA ALA A 292 -30.43 -28.87 17.18
C ALA A 292 -31.43 -28.87 16.03
N VAL A 293 -31.90 -30.05 15.65
CA VAL A 293 -32.99 -30.20 14.68
C VAL A 293 -34.33 -30.16 15.43
N LYS A 294 -35.17 -29.17 15.09
CA LYS A 294 -36.49 -28.98 15.69
C LYS A 294 -37.57 -29.10 14.62
N ASN A 295 -38.66 -29.78 14.99
CA ASN A 295 -39.89 -29.78 14.22
C ASN A 295 -40.86 -28.83 14.94
N ASP A 296 -41.21 -27.73 14.29
CA ASP A 296 -41.96 -26.63 14.91
C ASP A 296 -43.49 -26.82 14.74
N ALA A 297 -43.94 -27.91 14.11
CA ALA A 297 -45.36 -28.23 13.90
C ALA A 297 -45.86 -29.41 14.79
N GLU A 298 -47.04 -29.24 15.42
CA GLU A 298 -47.77 -30.29 16.18
C GLU A 298 -48.57 -31.27 15.27
N PHE A 299 -48.13 -31.54 14.04
CA PHE A 299 -48.89 -32.42 13.14
C PHE A 299 -48.43 -33.89 13.19
N PRO A 300 -49.34 -34.85 13.43
CA PRO A 300 -49.01 -36.27 13.52
C PRO A 300 -48.92 -36.88 12.12
N GLY A 301 -47.74 -36.78 11.51
CA GLY A 301 -47.30 -37.72 10.49
C GLY A 301 -47.06 -37.14 9.10
N SER A 302 -45.85 -36.64 8.85
CA SER A 302 -44.89 -37.25 7.93
C SER A 302 -43.55 -36.49 8.06
N LEU A 303 -42.43 -37.23 8.03
CA LEU A 303 -41.11 -36.72 8.44
C LEU A 303 -40.55 -35.65 7.50
N THR A 304 -40.13 -34.51 8.06
CA THR A 304 -38.90 -33.84 7.61
C THR A 304 -38.16 -33.27 8.80
N ILE A 305 -36.95 -33.76 9.00
CA ILE A 305 -35.98 -33.23 9.96
C ILE A 305 -34.71 -32.96 9.14
N TRP A 306 -34.04 -31.84 9.44
CA TRP A 306 -32.70 -31.61 8.94
C TRP A 306 -31.82 -32.82 9.25
N SER A 307 -31.04 -33.26 8.26
CA SER A 307 -30.17 -34.42 8.36
C SER A 307 -28.79 -34.06 7.87
N LEU A 308 -27.77 -34.49 8.60
CA LEU A 308 -26.38 -34.42 8.15
C LEU A 308 -26.12 -35.59 7.19
N ILE A 309 -25.64 -35.31 5.99
CA ILE A 309 -25.47 -36.29 4.91
C ILE A 309 -23.99 -36.39 4.53
N GLU A 310 -23.44 -37.61 4.57
CA GLU A 310 -22.11 -37.92 4.04
C GLU A 310 -22.15 -38.06 2.51
N TYR A 311 -21.18 -37.45 1.83
CA TYR A 311 -21.02 -37.56 0.40
C TYR A 311 -20.67 -38.99 -0.03
N GLY A 312 -21.45 -39.55 -0.97
CA GLY A 312 -21.25 -40.93 -1.45
C GLY A 312 -21.99 -42.01 -0.66
N ALA A 313 -22.76 -41.65 0.38
CA ALA A 313 -23.77 -42.53 0.95
C ALA A 313 -24.74 -43.03 -0.15
N ALA A 314 -25.26 -44.25 -0.04
CA ALA A 314 -25.98 -45.00 -1.10
C ALA A 314 -27.36 -44.43 -1.50
N TYR A 315 -27.55 -43.11 -1.43
CA TYR A 315 -28.72 -42.37 -1.88
C TYR A 315 -28.49 -41.87 -3.30
N TYR A 316 -29.43 -42.17 -4.19
CA TYR A 316 -29.45 -41.58 -5.53
C TYR A 316 -29.62 -40.06 -5.36
N HIS A 317 -28.62 -39.28 -5.80
CA HIS A 317 -28.52 -37.79 -5.80
C HIS A 317 -27.76 -37.13 -4.63
N SER A 318 -26.61 -37.67 -4.22
CA SER A 318 -25.65 -36.88 -3.43
C SER A 318 -25.01 -35.80 -4.33
N ILE A 319 -25.36 -34.53 -4.13
CA ILE A 319 -24.54 -33.43 -4.68
C ILE A 319 -23.18 -33.43 -3.98
N ALA A 320 -22.13 -32.94 -4.64
CA ALA A 320 -20.86 -32.71 -3.97
C ALA A 320 -21.07 -31.62 -2.89
N PRO A 321 -20.60 -31.83 -1.65
CA PRO A 321 -20.55 -30.76 -0.65
C PRO A 321 -19.77 -29.56 -1.21
N HIS A 322 -20.05 -28.36 -0.69
CA HIS A 322 -19.26 -27.19 -1.06
C HIS A 322 -17.82 -27.36 -0.56
N SER A 323 -17.65 -27.87 0.66
CA SER A 323 -16.37 -28.27 1.21
C SER A 323 -16.48 -29.52 2.11
N GLY A 324 -15.37 -30.22 2.35
CA GLY A 324 -15.36 -31.39 3.23
C GLY A 324 -16.12 -32.62 2.69
N SER A 325 -16.61 -33.44 3.61
CA SER A 325 -17.23 -34.76 3.34
C SER A 325 -18.74 -34.78 3.62
N HIS A 326 -19.31 -33.76 4.26
CA HIS A 326 -20.70 -33.73 4.74
C HIS A 326 -21.40 -32.40 4.44
N TYR A 327 -22.73 -32.39 4.44
CA TYR A 327 -23.55 -31.18 4.40
C TYR A 327 -24.89 -31.40 5.13
N TRP A 328 -25.57 -30.32 5.50
CA TRP A 328 -26.93 -30.38 6.05
C TRP A 328 -27.98 -30.35 4.96
N TYR A 329 -29.00 -31.20 5.08
CA TYR A 329 -30.08 -31.32 4.11
C TYR A 329 -31.45 -31.34 4.78
N VAL A 330 -32.43 -30.66 4.18
CA VAL A 330 -33.84 -30.75 4.54
C VAL A 330 -34.72 -31.04 3.32
N GLY A 331 -35.49 -32.13 3.40
CA GLY A 331 -36.38 -32.66 2.38
C GLY A 331 -36.62 -34.17 2.58
N SER A 332 -37.42 -34.84 1.75
CA SER A 332 -37.70 -36.27 1.92
C SER A 332 -36.68 -37.16 1.20
N LEU A 333 -35.92 -37.96 1.95
CA LEU A 333 -35.16 -39.09 1.39
C LEU A 333 -36.08 -40.33 1.40
N ALA A 334 -36.69 -40.67 0.26
CA ALA A 334 -37.54 -41.86 0.19
C ALA A 334 -36.68 -43.14 0.30
N SER A 335 -36.79 -43.86 1.42
CA SER A 335 -36.05 -45.10 1.66
C SER A 335 -36.81 -46.40 1.35
N ASP A 336 -38.05 -46.38 0.83
CA ASP A 336 -38.78 -47.66 0.60
C ASP A 336 -39.63 -47.78 -0.69
N TYR A 337 -39.72 -46.75 -1.53
CA TYR A 337 -40.43 -46.86 -2.82
C TYR A 337 -39.60 -46.21 -3.92
N GLY A 338 -38.98 -47.05 -4.74
CA GLY A 338 -38.03 -46.63 -5.78
C GLY A 338 -38.51 -45.44 -6.61
N SER A 339 -37.54 -44.56 -6.89
CA SER A 339 -37.55 -43.34 -7.72
C SER A 339 -37.98 -42.04 -7.03
N GLY A 340 -36.99 -41.22 -6.65
CA GLY A 340 -37.11 -39.77 -6.43
C GLY A 340 -36.86 -39.28 -5.00
N ILE A 341 -36.19 -38.12 -4.88
CA ILE A 341 -36.37 -37.20 -3.74
C ILE A 341 -37.77 -36.61 -3.90
N TYR A 342 -38.62 -36.73 -2.89
CA TYR A 342 -39.95 -36.12 -2.88
C TYR A 342 -39.96 -34.91 -1.95
N TYR A 343 -40.75 -33.90 -2.29
CA TYR A 343 -41.04 -32.79 -1.37
C TYR A 343 -41.76 -33.33 -0.14
N THR A 344 -41.51 -32.69 0.99
CA THR A 344 -42.36 -32.85 2.15
C THR A 344 -43.37 -31.73 2.12
N ASP A 345 -44.60 -32.06 1.80
CA ASP A 345 -45.70 -31.09 1.83
C ASP A 345 -46.10 -30.81 3.28
N ASP A 346 -46.47 -29.58 3.60
CA ASP A 346 -46.92 -29.15 4.93
C ASP A 346 -45.85 -29.38 6.03
N ALA A 347 -44.60 -29.02 5.73
CA ALA A 347 -43.45 -29.19 6.62
C ALA A 347 -43.02 -27.85 7.25
N ASP A 348 -42.56 -27.93 8.49
CA ASP A 348 -41.97 -26.81 9.23
C ASP A 348 -40.82 -27.31 10.11
N ALA A 349 -39.60 -27.17 9.60
CA ALA A 349 -38.41 -27.76 10.18
C ALA A 349 -37.29 -26.73 10.34
N SER A 350 -36.67 -26.73 11.52
CA SER A 350 -35.64 -25.78 11.90
C SER A 350 -34.33 -26.48 12.23
N LEU A 351 -33.23 -25.98 11.68
CA LEU A 351 -31.87 -26.26 12.12
C LEU A 351 -31.41 -25.06 12.95
N VAL A 352 -31.22 -25.27 14.25
CA VAL A 352 -30.95 -24.19 15.21
C VAL A 352 -29.53 -24.32 15.73
N SER A 353 -28.77 -23.23 15.68
CA SER A 353 -27.41 -23.21 16.20
C SER A 353 -27.40 -23.27 17.73
N PRO A 354 -26.28 -23.66 18.34
CA PRO A 354 -25.95 -23.23 19.68
C PRO A 354 -26.01 -21.70 19.81
N GLU A 355 -25.95 -21.19 21.05
CA GLU A 355 -25.67 -19.77 21.27
C GLU A 355 -24.29 -19.43 20.72
N ILE A 356 -24.21 -18.30 20.01
CA ILE A 356 -23.01 -17.78 19.37
C ILE A 356 -22.76 -16.42 20.01
N ASN A 357 -21.65 -16.32 20.73
CA ASN A 357 -21.27 -15.08 21.36
C ASN A 357 -20.57 -14.17 20.35
N LEU A 358 -21.14 -13.00 20.05
CA LEU A 358 -20.54 -11.97 19.20
C LEU A 358 -19.86 -10.85 20.01
N ALA A 359 -19.65 -11.05 21.32
CA ALA A 359 -18.85 -10.17 22.17
C ALA A 359 -17.47 -9.90 21.56
N GLY A 360 -17.13 -8.63 21.40
CA GLY A 360 -15.88 -8.18 20.82
C GLY A 360 -15.80 -8.26 19.29
N ILE A 361 -16.86 -8.71 18.61
CA ILE A 361 -16.91 -8.82 17.15
C ILE A 361 -17.63 -7.59 16.57
N LYS A 362 -16.87 -6.67 15.95
CA LYS A 362 -17.40 -5.53 15.18
C LYS A 362 -17.71 -5.94 13.74
N ASN A 363 -18.78 -5.38 13.18
CA ASN A 363 -19.24 -5.65 11.81
C ASN A 363 -19.38 -7.15 11.46
N PRO A 364 -19.96 -8.00 12.33
CA PRO A 364 -20.12 -9.42 12.05
C PRO A 364 -20.88 -9.66 10.73
N VAL A 365 -20.36 -10.58 9.94
CA VAL A 365 -20.88 -11.04 8.66
C VAL A 365 -21.15 -12.52 8.75
N LEU A 366 -22.43 -12.90 8.64
CA LEU A 366 -22.85 -14.29 8.48
C LEU A 366 -22.63 -14.70 7.02
N THR A 367 -21.75 -15.67 6.80
CA THR A 367 -21.52 -16.33 5.51
C THR A 367 -22.10 -17.74 5.54
N TYR A 368 -22.79 -18.16 4.48
CA TYR A 368 -23.17 -19.56 4.30
C TYR A 368 -23.36 -19.91 2.83
N TYR A 369 -23.26 -21.20 2.52
CA TYR A 369 -23.51 -21.73 1.19
C TYR A 369 -24.82 -22.49 1.17
N VAL A 370 -25.63 -22.19 0.16
CA VAL A 370 -26.91 -22.85 -0.04
C VAL A 370 -27.01 -23.40 -1.46
N PHE A 371 -27.51 -24.63 -1.59
CA PHE A 371 -27.92 -25.24 -2.84
C PHE A 371 -29.35 -25.76 -2.66
N GLY A 372 -30.13 -25.81 -3.74
CA GLY A 372 -31.47 -26.37 -3.66
C GLY A 372 -32.47 -25.73 -4.61
N SER A 373 -33.72 -26.14 -4.43
CA SER A 373 -34.86 -25.70 -5.21
C SER A 373 -36.12 -25.62 -4.36
N SER A 374 -37.04 -24.78 -4.81
CA SER A 374 -38.38 -24.61 -4.24
C SER A 374 -39.42 -24.68 -5.36
N GLU A 375 -40.58 -25.28 -5.08
CA GLU A 375 -41.66 -25.45 -6.07
C GLU A 375 -42.40 -24.14 -6.31
N ASP A 376 -42.54 -23.29 -5.30
CA ASP A 376 -43.25 -22.03 -5.43
C ASP A 376 -42.76 -20.96 -4.45
N ILE A 377 -43.53 -19.88 -4.29
CA ILE A 377 -43.20 -18.81 -3.35
C ILE A 377 -43.58 -19.11 -1.89
N GLN A 378 -44.35 -20.17 -1.65
CA GLN A 378 -44.82 -20.61 -0.33
C GLN A 378 -43.79 -21.51 0.34
N ASP A 379 -43.06 -22.29 -0.46
CA ASP A 379 -41.90 -23.07 -0.05
C ASP A 379 -40.67 -22.16 0.14
N ARG A 380 -40.18 -22.09 1.39
CA ARG A 380 -39.12 -21.14 1.76
C ARG A 380 -38.10 -21.74 2.72
N LEU A 381 -36.83 -21.41 2.48
CA LEU A 381 -35.76 -21.46 3.47
C LEU A 381 -35.54 -20.06 4.02
N THR A 382 -35.79 -19.88 5.31
CA THR A 382 -35.64 -18.61 6.01
C THR A 382 -34.51 -18.69 7.01
N VAL A 383 -33.55 -17.79 6.88
CA VAL A 383 -32.50 -17.56 7.87
C VAL A 383 -33.04 -16.59 8.89
N CYS A 384 -33.08 -17.04 10.13
CA CYS A 384 -33.57 -16.26 11.25
C CYS A 384 -32.42 -16.05 12.25
N ILE A 385 -32.45 -14.93 12.94
CA ILE A 385 -31.54 -14.59 14.03
C ILE A 385 -32.37 -14.16 15.24
N LYS A 386 -31.85 -14.37 16.44
CA LYS A 386 -32.32 -13.70 17.65
C LYS A 386 -31.13 -13.46 18.57
N ASN A 387 -31.25 -12.48 19.43
CA ASN A 387 -30.44 -12.34 20.64
C ASN A 387 -31.20 -12.87 21.86
N GLU A 388 -30.64 -12.72 23.06
CA GLU A 388 -31.27 -13.18 24.31
C GLU A 388 -32.61 -12.49 24.61
N THR A 389 -32.78 -11.24 24.18
CA THR A 389 -33.91 -10.39 24.56
C THR A 389 -35.00 -10.31 23.48
N SER A 390 -34.70 -10.77 22.26
CA SER A 390 -35.57 -10.67 21.09
C SER A 390 -36.23 -12.00 20.73
N THR A 391 -37.34 -11.89 20.01
CA THR A 391 -37.92 -13.03 19.29
C THR A 391 -37.20 -13.22 17.97
N TRP A 392 -37.29 -14.42 17.39
CA TRP A 392 -36.76 -14.72 16.05
C TRP A 392 -37.17 -13.68 15.01
N GLU A 393 -36.18 -13.11 14.33
CA GLU A 393 -36.31 -12.18 13.22
C GLU A 393 -35.78 -12.83 11.94
N ASP A 394 -36.49 -12.64 10.83
CA ASP A 394 -36.13 -13.17 9.52
C ASP A 394 -35.14 -12.21 8.82
N ILE A 395 -33.90 -12.65 8.61
CA ILE A 395 -32.84 -11.83 7.97
C ILE A 395 -32.61 -12.16 6.50
N LYS A 396 -33.04 -13.34 6.05
CA LYS A 396 -33.01 -13.73 4.63
C LYS A 396 -34.04 -14.81 4.33
N THR A 397 -34.69 -14.71 3.18
CA THR A 397 -35.60 -15.75 2.68
C THR A 397 -35.21 -16.16 1.27
N HIS A 398 -35.08 -17.46 1.05
CA HIS A 398 -34.97 -18.08 -0.27
C HIS A 398 -36.30 -18.76 -0.60
N SER A 399 -36.95 -18.34 -1.70
CA SER A 399 -38.28 -18.82 -2.13
C SER A 399 -38.48 -18.59 -3.63
N GLY A 400 -39.54 -19.15 -4.21
CA GLY A 400 -39.89 -19.05 -5.64
C GLY A 400 -39.40 -20.24 -6.45
N TRP A 401 -39.71 -20.24 -7.76
CA TRP A 401 -39.22 -21.24 -8.74
C TRP A 401 -37.71 -21.12 -8.96
N VAL A 402 -36.94 -21.43 -7.92
CA VAL A 402 -35.49 -21.34 -7.91
C VAL A 402 -34.97 -22.76 -8.14
N THR A 403 -34.10 -22.92 -9.13
CA THR A 403 -33.22 -24.09 -9.21
C THR A 403 -31.81 -23.54 -9.23
N LEU A 404 -31.10 -23.67 -8.11
CA LEU A 404 -29.68 -23.35 -8.07
C LEU A 404 -28.94 -24.43 -8.85
N SER A 405 -28.14 -24.03 -9.85
CA SER A 405 -27.32 -24.97 -10.63
C SER A 405 -25.97 -25.28 -9.96
N ASP A 406 -25.62 -24.52 -8.91
CA ASP A 406 -24.39 -24.61 -8.14
C ASP A 406 -24.58 -23.99 -6.74
N TRP A 407 -23.67 -24.24 -5.81
CA TRP A 407 -23.70 -23.66 -4.46
C TRP A 407 -23.64 -22.13 -4.53
N SER A 408 -24.57 -21.46 -3.84
CA SER A 408 -24.62 -20.01 -3.77
C SER A 408 -24.08 -19.53 -2.42
N ARG A 409 -22.99 -18.75 -2.46
CA ARG A 409 -22.51 -17.99 -1.30
C ARG A 409 -23.48 -16.88 -0.94
N ASN A 410 -23.78 -16.74 0.35
CA ASN A 410 -24.59 -15.65 0.88
C ASN A 410 -23.85 -14.99 2.04
N ASP A 411 -23.64 -13.69 1.92
CA ASP A 411 -23.02 -12.85 2.95
C ASP A 411 -24.08 -11.87 3.49
N ILE A 412 -24.32 -11.89 4.80
CA ILE A 412 -25.30 -11.03 5.47
C ILE A 412 -24.59 -10.27 6.58
N MET A 413 -24.57 -8.94 6.47
CA MET A 413 -24.15 -8.07 7.57
C MET A 413 -25.15 -8.21 8.72
N ILE A 414 -24.67 -8.63 9.89
CA ILE A 414 -25.44 -8.75 11.13
C ILE A 414 -24.89 -7.80 12.20
N GLY A 415 -24.36 -6.65 11.76
CA GLY A 415 -23.70 -5.66 12.62
C GLY A 415 -24.57 -5.11 13.74
N ASP A 416 -25.90 -5.13 13.57
CA ASP A 416 -26.86 -4.74 14.61
C ASP A 416 -26.84 -5.68 15.83
N TYR A 417 -26.25 -6.87 15.71
CA TYR A 417 -26.06 -7.86 16.77
C TYR A 417 -24.60 -7.94 17.26
N SER A 418 -23.76 -6.95 16.92
CA SER A 418 -22.40 -6.87 17.47
C SER A 418 -22.46 -6.84 18.99
N ASN A 419 -21.55 -7.55 19.66
CA ASN A 419 -21.51 -7.65 21.12
C ASN A 419 -22.72 -8.31 21.79
N GLU A 420 -23.53 -9.05 21.04
CA GLU A 420 -24.67 -9.79 21.58
C GLU A 420 -24.43 -11.31 21.52
N ILE A 421 -25.03 -12.05 22.45
CA ILE A 421 -25.20 -13.49 22.30
C ILE A 421 -26.39 -13.72 21.37
N ILE A 422 -26.14 -14.38 20.24
CA ILE A 422 -27.15 -14.67 19.23
C ILE A 422 -27.41 -16.17 19.08
N GLN A 423 -28.52 -16.52 18.45
CA GLN A 423 -28.72 -17.84 17.84
C GLN A 423 -29.17 -17.66 16.40
N LEU A 424 -28.70 -18.55 15.53
CA LEU A 424 -29.13 -18.67 14.15
C LEU A 424 -30.11 -19.82 14.00
N LYS A 425 -31.05 -19.66 13.06
CA LYS A 425 -32.00 -20.71 12.69
C LYS A 425 -32.22 -20.72 11.19
N PHE A 426 -31.99 -21.86 10.57
CA PHE A 426 -32.39 -22.13 9.20
C PHE A 426 -33.73 -22.88 9.25
N ARG A 427 -34.82 -22.16 8.96
CA ARG A 427 -36.18 -22.68 8.97
C ARG A 427 -36.65 -22.97 7.56
N PHE A 428 -36.97 -24.23 7.29
CA PHE A 428 -37.66 -24.64 6.08
C PHE A 428 -39.16 -24.73 6.35
N THR A 429 -39.98 -24.04 5.57
CA THR A 429 -41.43 -24.23 5.57
C THR A 429 -41.91 -24.56 4.17
N SER A 430 -42.76 -25.58 4.05
CA SER A 430 -43.48 -25.90 2.82
C SER A 430 -44.99 -25.85 3.03
N MET A 431 -45.75 -25.67 1.95
CA MET A 431 -47.21 -25.69 1.98
C MET A 431 -47.76 -26.76 1.03
N LEU A 432 -48.90 -27.35 1.40
CA LEU A 432 -49.58 -28.33 0.56
C LEU A 432 -50.18 -27.64 -0.68
N ASP A 433 -49.67 -27.93 -1.87
CA ASP A 433 -50.36 -27.60 -3.11
C ASP A 433 -50.44 -28.78 -4.11
N ILE A 434 -51.51 -28.74 -4.90
CA ILE A 434 -52.18 -29.87 -5.58
C ILE A 434 -51.42 -30.38 -6.83
N PRO A 435 -51.67 -31.63 -7.30
CA PRO A 435 -50.64 -32.54 -7.80
C PRO A 435 -50.07 -32.09 -9.17
N VAL A 436 -48.90 -31.49 -9.21
CA VAL A 436 -48.23 -31.19 -10.47
C VAL A 436 -47.41 -32.40 -10.91
N ALA A 437 -47.92 -33.10 -11.92
CA ALA A 437 -47.23 -34.20 -12.57
C ALA A 437 -46.06 -33.69 -13.44
N MET A 438 -45.00 -33.15 -12.85
CA MET A 438 -43.64 -33.08 -13.40
C MET A 438 -42.64 -33.01 -12.23
N GLN A 439 -42.10 -34.16 -11.85
CA GLN A 439 -41.03 -34.29 -10.86
C GLN A 439 -39.81 -33.46 -11.27
N VAL A 440 -39.46 -32.46 -10.47
CA VAL A 440 -38.09 -31.95 -10.37
C VAL A 440 -37.75 -31.89 -8.88
N LEU A 441 -36.67 -32.59 -8.54
CA LEU A 441 -36.05 -32.76 -7.23
C LEU A 441 -36.07 -31.45 -6.42
N GLY A 442 -36.39 -31.49 -5.13
CA GLY A 442 -36.21 -30.31 -4.29
C GLY A 442 -36.22 -30.54 -2.79
N GLY A 443 -35.33 -29.78 -2.16
CA GLY A 443 -34.93 -29.73 -0.77
C GLY A 443 -33.82 -28.70 -0.67
N TRP A 444 -33.52 -28.22 0.52
CA TRP A 444 -32.47 -27.23 0.73
C TRP A 444 -31.25 -27.89 1.34
N TYR A 445 -30.09 -27.52 0.81
CA TYR A 445 -28.77 -27.97 1.22
C TYR A 445 -28.05 -26.77 1.80
N LEU A 446 -27.45 -26.95 2.98
CA LEU A 446 -26.73 -25.91 3.70
C LEU A 446 -25.34 -26.44 4.03
N ASP A 447 -24.35 -25.61 3.76
CA ASP A 447 -22.95 -25.94 4.00
C ASP A 447 -22.15 -24.67 4.37
N ASP A 448 -20.99 -24.88 4.99
CA ASP A 448 -20.00 -23.84 5.33
C ASP A 448 -20.62 -22.57 5.96
N VAL A 449 -21.38 -22.73 7.04
CA VAL A 449 -21.93 -21.61 7.80
C VAL A 449 -20.84 -21.02 8.71
N SER A 450 -20.49 -19.76 8.53
CA SER A 450 -19.51 -19.08 9.37
C SER A 450 -19.96 -17.67 9.73
N ILE A 451 -19.47 -17.16 10.85
CA ILE A 451 -19.56 -15.74 11.19
C ILE A 451 -18.13 -15.23 11.28
N THR A 452 -17.87 -14.15 10.56
CA THR A 452 -16.59 -13.45 10.59
C THR A 452 -16.83 -12.02 11.02
N GLY A 453 -15.92 -11.40 11.77
CA GLY A 453 -15.96 -9.97 12.02
C GLY A 453 -14.62 -9.45 12.51
N GLU A 454 -14.56 -8.16 12.76
CA GLU A 454 -13.35 -7.47 13.22
C GLU A 454 -13.24 -7.63 14.74
N ALA A 455 -12.06 -8.01 15.25
CA ALA A 455 -11.80 -7.97 16.69
C ALA A 455 -11.84 -6.51 17.19
N GLY A 456 -12.32 -6.30 18.43
CA GLY A 456 -12.29 -5.02 19.13
C GLY A 456 -10.92 -4.33 19.04
N GLU A 457 -10.93 -2.99 18.99
CA GLU A 457 -9.75 -2.18 18.69
C GLU A 457 -8.60 -2.47 19.68
N ARG A 458 -7.34 -2.44 19.23
CA ARG A 458 -6.12 -2.41 20.06
C ARG A 458 -5.61 -0.95 20.25
N PRO A 459 -4.77 -0.65 21.26
CA PRO A 459 -4.07 0.65 21.36
C PRO A 459 -3.22 0.95 20.12
N PRO A 460 -2.79 2.20 19.90
CA PRO A 460 -2.18 2.61 18.65
C PRO A 460 -0.76 2.03 18.50
N GLU A 461 -0.65 1.06 17.60
CA GLU A 461 0.60 0.66 16.99
C GLU A 461 1.09 1.81 16.10
N VAL A 462 2.39 2.15 16.13
CA VAL A 462 2.92 3.35 15.44
C VAL A 462 3.66 2.94 14.17
N LEU A 463 3.30 3.52 13.03
CA LEU A 463 4.07 3.40 11.78
C LEU A 463 4.72 4.74 11.40
N GLU A 464 6.04 4.82 11.45
CA GLU A 464 6.81 6.02 11.09
C GLU A 464 7.51 5.87 9.74
N LEU A 465 7.60 6.96 8.96
CA LEU A 465 8.34 7.01 7.71
C LEU A 465 9.56 7.94 7.82
N TYR A 466 10.74 7.41 7.52
CA TYR A 466 12.02 8.11 7.59
C TYR A 466 12.62 8.28 6.20
N VAL A 467 13.06 9.49 5.85
CA VAL A 467 13.76 9.75 4.59
C VAL A 467 15.27 9.82 4.87
N ASP A 468 16.07 9.05 4.14
CA ASP A 468 17.53 9.01 4.24
C ASP A 468 18.08 8.75 5.65
N GLY A 469 17.35 7.97 6.46
CA GLY A 469 17.74 7.66 7.83
C GLY A 469 17.85 8.89 8.74
N SER A 470 17.12 9.98 8.44
CA SER A 470 17.06 11.13 9.33
C SER A 470 16.54 10.71 10.70
N GLY A 471 17.25 11.00 11.80
CA GLY A 471 16.79 10.68 13.17
C GLY A 471 15.53 11.44 13.61
N THR A 472 14.92 12.19 12.71
CA THR A 472 13.60 12.81 12.82
C THR A 472 12.78 12.35 11.61
N PRO A 473 11.57 11.79 11.78
CA PRO A 473 10.77 11.31 10.66
C PRO A 473 10.41 12.48 9.73
N ALA A 474 10.56 12.27 8.41
CA ALA A 474 10.28 13.30 7.39
C ALA A 474 8.78 13.64 7.33
N ALA A 475 7.96 12.69 7.75
CA ALA A 475 6.65 12.89 8.33
C ALA A 475 6.47 11.81 9.40
N ALA A 476 6.26 12.20 10.65
CA ALA A 476 5.60 11.30 11.59
C ALA A 476 4.15 11.21 11.11
N ILE A 477 3.84 10.19 10.33
CA ILE A 477 2.44 9.83 10.17
C ILE A 477 2.11 9.06 11.43
N GLU A 478 1.48 9.69 12.41
CA GLU A 478 0.73 8.91 13.38
C GLU A 478 -0.45 8.29 12.62
N ILE A 479 -0.25 7.09 12.09
CA ILE A 479 -1.38 6.26 11.67
C ILE A 479 -2.02 5.75 12.96
N ASN A 480 -2.89 6.57 13.56
CA ASN A 480 -3.86 6.12 14.55
C ASN A 480 -4.92 5.29 13.83
N THR A 481 -4.55 4.08 13.40
CA THR A 481 -5.52 3.07 12.99
C THR A 481 -5.39 1.91 13.94
N SER A 482 -6.50 1.55 14.57
CA SER A 482 -6.70 0.23 15.15
C SER A 482 -6.49 -0.81 14.03
N LEU A 483 -5.27 -1.34 13.91
CA LEU A 483 -4.94 -2.34 12.90
C LEU A 483 -5.50 -3.70 13.34
N SER A 484 -6.79 -3.92 13.11
CA SER A 484 -7.39 -5.26 13.15
C SER A 484 -7.07 -6.09 11.88
N ASN A 485 -6.22 -5.57 10.99
CA ASN A 485 -5.67 -6.20 9.79
C ASN A 485 -4.45 -5.35 9.37
N PRO A 486 -3.43 -5.86 8.65
CA PRO A 486 -2.39 -5.01 8.06
C PRO A 486 -2.99 -4.14 6.95
N ALA A 487 -3.72 -3.10 7.37
CA ALA A 487 -4.46 -2.24 6.48
C ALA A 487 -3.45 -1.58 5.55
N PRO A 488 -3.68 -1.67 4.22
CA PRO A 488 -2.78 -1.05 3.28
C PRO A 488 -2.76 0.46 3.55
N TRP A 489 -1.60 0.99 3.90
CA TRP A 489 -1.40 2.42 4.10
C TRP A 489 -0.96 3.07 2.79
N GLU A 490 -1.29 4.35 2.61
CA GLU A 490 -0.86 5.15 1.46
C GLU A 490 -0.34 6.50 1.94
N TYR A 491 0.82 6.91 1.44
CA TYR A 491 1.41 8.21 1.73
C TYR A 491 1.90 8.91 0.46
N ASN A 492 1.41 10.14 0.25
CA ASN A 492 1.87 11.00 -0.84
C ASN A 492 3.00 11.90 -0.32
N PHE A 493 4.18 11.74 -0.90
CA PHE A 493 5.37 12.50 -0.55
C PHE A 493 5.85 13.33 -1.74
N ASP A 494 5.98 14.64 -1.55
CA ASP A 494 6.52 15.53 -2.59
C ASP A 494 8.05 15.54 -2.52
N VAL A 495 8.69 14.95 -3.53
CA VAL A 495 10.16 14.85 -3.58
C VAL A 495 10.85 16.10 -4.13
N THR A 496 10.10 17.14 -4.53
CA THR A 496 10.68 18.33 -5.17
C THR A 496 11.61 19.16 -4.29
N SER A 497 11.53 18.98 -2.96
CA SER A 497 12.45 19.60 -2.01
C SER A 497 13.74 18.79 -1.78
N LEU A 498 13.80 17.54 -2.23
CA LEU A 498 14.99 16.71 -2.13
C LEU A 498 16.01 17.09 -3.20
N VAL A 499 17.29 16.89 -2.90
CA VAL A 499 18.38 17.12 -3.86
C VAL A 499 18.35 16.05 -4.95
N ASP A 500 18.89 16.36 -6.14
CA ASP A 500 19.02 15.33 -7.18
C ASP A 500 20.00 14.24 -6.70
N GLY A 501 19.60 12.97 -6.80
CA GLY A 501 20.42 11.86 -6.34
C GLY A 501 19.63 10.67 -5.79
N ALA A 502 20.36 9.72 -5.21
CA ALA A 502 19.76 8.54 -4.58
C ALA A 502 19.22 8.90 -3.19
N HIS A 503 18.02 8.42 -2.91
CA HIS A 503 17.30 8.60 -1.66
C HIS A 503 16.67 7.28 -1.20
N SER A 504 16.31 7.21 0.07
CA SER A 504 15.62 6.06 0.66
C SER A 504 14.47 6.51 1.55
N ILE A 505 13.41 5.70 1.59
CA ILE A 505 12.38 5.78 2.63
C ILE A 505 12.33 4.47 3.39
N THR A 506 12.40 4.57 4.71
CA THR A 506 12.28 3.46 5.65
C THR A 506 10.95 3.58 6.39
N ALA A 507 10.16 2.52 6.37
CA ALA A 507 8.98 2.36 7.20
C ALA A 507 9.36 1.61 8.47
N VAL A 508 9.05 2.17 9.65
CA VAL A 508 9.31 1.56 10.95
C VAL A 508 7.99 1.39 11.68
N TYR A 509 7.62 0.15 11.93
CA TYR A 509 6.45 -0.21 12.73
C TYR A 509 6.90 -0.52 14.15
N THR A 510 6.26 0.10 15.15
CA THR A 510 6.49 -0.14 16.57
C THR A 510 5.20 -0.67 17.19
N ASP A 511 5.26 -1.88 17.74
CA ASP A 511 4.12 -2.45 18.45
C ASP A 511 3.93 -1.82 19.84
N ILE A 512 2.80 -2.16 20.43
CA ILE A 512 2.37 -1.81 21.79
C ILE A 512 3.41 -2.07 22.90
N LEU A 513 4.29 -3.06 22.74
CA LEU A 513 5.36 -3.38 23.72
C LEU A 513 6.70 -2.69 23.38
N GLY A 514 6.73 -1.87 22.33
CA GLY A 514 7.91 -1.18 21.84
C GLY A 514 8.81 -2.04 20.94
N ASP A 515 8.34 -3.21 20.48
CA ASP A 515 9.09 -4.01 19.51
C ASP A 515 8.96 -3.40 18.11
N THR A 516 10.06 -3.34 17.37
CA THR A 516 10.11 -2.65 16.07
C THR A 516 10.39 -3.59 14.90
N ALA A 517 9.69 -3.40 13.79
CA ALA A 517 10.00 -3.97 12.48
C ALA A 517 10.22 -2.85 11.46
N GLU A 518 11.13 -3.05 10.50
CA GLU A 518 11.42 -2.04 9.48
C GLU A 518 11.56 -2.65 8.08
N ASP A 519 11.20 -1.86 7.07
CA ASP A 519 11.45 -2.15 5.66
C ASP A 519 11.82 -0.86 4.91
N THR A 520 12.63 -0.96 3.85
CA THR A 520 13.24 0.19 3.18
C THR A 520 13.16 0.07 1.67
N VAL A 521 12.70 1.14 1.02
CA VAL A 521 12.73 1.30 -0.44
C VAL A 521 13.67 2.42 -0.86
N ASN A 522 14.42 2.17 -1.94
CA ASN A 522 15.33 3.12 -2.55
C ASN A 522 14.74 3.72 -3.84
N PHE A 523 14.93 5.03 -4.03
CA PHE A 523 14.49 5.77 -5.22
C PHE A 523 15.53 6.83 -5.64
N THR A 524 15.44 7.32 -6.87
CA THR A 524 16.31 8.41 -7.35
C THR A 524 15.49 9.65 -7.67
N VAL A 525 15.85 10.79 -7.09
CA VAL A 525 15.21 12.08 -7.36
C VAL A 525 15.94 12.77 -8.52
N THR A 526 15.16 13.29 -9.48
CA THR A 526 15.63 14.25 -10.47
C THR A 526 14.65 15.42 -10.57
N ASN A 527 15.09 16.62 -10.23
CA ASN A 527 14.31 17.85 -10.42
C ASN A 527 14.59 18.50 -11.79
N GLN A 528 15.36 17.82 -12.65
CA GLN A 528 15.60 18.25 -14.02
C GLN A 528 14.33 18.03 -14.87
N VAL A 529 13.70 19.11 -15.35
CA VAL A 529 12.77 19.00 -16.46
C VAL A 529 13.57 18.54 -17.69
N PRO A 530 13.16 17.48 -18.41
CA PRO A 530 13.87 17.03 -19.60
C PRO A 530 14.05 18.19 -20.59
N ASN A 531 15.29 18.41 -21.05
CA ASN A 531 15.54 19.45 -22.04
C ASN A 531 14.87 19.06 -23.38
N GLY A 532 13.97 19.90 -23.90
CA GLY A 532 13.30 19.71 -25.17
C GLY A 532 14.16 20.28 -26.30
N ALA A 533 14.11 19.67 -27.48
CA ALA A 533 14.85 20.18 -28.63
C ALA A 533 14.38 21.62 -28.99
N PRO A 534 15.30 22.53 -29.36
CA PRO A 534 14.92 23.87 -29.79
C PRO A 534 14.13 23.83 -31.10
N ILE A 535 13.43 24.92 -31.40
CA ILE A 535 12.69 25.11 -32.66
C ILE A 535 13.42 26.17 -33.48
N VAL A 536 13.59 25.92 -34.78
CA VAL A 536 14.10 26.89 -35.75
C VAL A 536 13.13 27.03 -36.93
N THR A 537 13.02 28.23 -37.48
CA THR A 537 12.25 28.50 -38.70
C THR A 537 13.06 29.37 -39.65
N ILE A 538 12.78 29.26 -40.95
CA ILE A 538 13.24 30.21 -41.97
C ILE A 538 12.02 31.03 -42.40
N ILE A 539 12.08 32.35 -42.21
CA ILE A 539 10.98 33.28 -42.51
C ILE A 539 11.19 33.93 -43.89
N ASN A 540 12.43 34.25 -44.22
CA ASN A 540 12.83 34.78 -45.52
C ASN A 540 14.14 34.10 -45.94
N PRO A 541 14.30 33.63 -47.19
CA PRO A 541 13.30 33.61 -48.25
C PRO A 541 12.15 32.63 -47.98
N VAL A 542 11.00 32.86 -48.64
CA VAL A 542 9.87 31.91 -48.65
C VAL A 542 10.05 30.85 -49.75
N GLU A 543 9.32 29.74 -49.64
CA GLU A 543 9.43 28.62 -50.58
C GLU A 543 9.21 29.05 -52.04
N GLY A 544 10.17 28.69 -52.90
CA GLY A 544 10.20 29.00 -54.32
C GLY A 544 10.58 30.43 -54.66
N GLN A 545 10.92 31.28 -53.68
CA GLN A 545 11.25 32.68 -53.93
C GLN A 545 12.44 32.83 -54.89
N GLN A 546 12.27 33.71 -55.87
CA GLN A 546 13.36 34.10 -56.75
C GLN A 546 14.21 35.18 -56.06
N ILE A 547 15.52 34.95 -55.97
CA ILE A 547 16.47 35.84 -55.29
C ILE A 547 17.63 36.19 -56.23
N ASN A 548 18.20 37.38 -56.04
CA ASN A 548 19.32 37.88 -56.83
C ASN A 548 20.19 38.87 -56.02
N GLY A 549 21.41 39.13 -56.49
CA GLY A 549 22.30 40.08 -55.83
C GLY A 549 22.77 39.60 -54.44
N THR A 550 22.68 40.47 -53.44
CA THR A 550 22.88 40.10 -52.04
C THR A 550 21.52 39.92 -51.38
N HIS A 551 21.26 38.73 -50.84
CA HIS A 551 20.00 38.39 -50.19
C HIS A 551 20.24 38.02 -48.72
N THR A 552 19.40 38.52 -47.82
CA THR A 552 19.48 38.18 -46.39
C THR A 552 18.48 37.08 -46.08
N ILE A 553 19.00 35.93 -45.65
CA ILE A 553 18.21 34.82 -45.10
C ILE A 553 17.93 35.17 -43.64
N GLN A 554 16.69 35.03 -43.18
CA GLN A 554 16.25 35.39 -41.84
C GLN A 554 15.26 34.37 -41.29
N GLY A 555 15.26 34.19 -39.98
CA GLY A 555 14.36 33.26 -39.30
C GLY A 555 14.30 33.50 -37.80
N THR A 556 13.51 32.66 -37.11
CA THR A 556 13.44 32.66 -35.63
C THR A 556 14.01 31.37 -35.07
N ALA A 557 14.52 31.43 -33.84
CA ALA A 557 14.84 30.25 -33.04
C ALA A 557 14.30 30.44 -31.62
N SER A 558 13.74 29.38 -31.04
CA SER A 558 13.17 29.42 -29.68
C SER A 558 13.28 28.06 -29.01
N ASP A 559 13.58 28.05 -27.72
CA ASP A 559 13.55 26.86 -26.89
C ASP A 559 12.22 26.82 -26.10
N PRO A 560 11.33 25.84 -26.34
CA PRO A 560 10.00 25.78 -25.73
C PRO A 560 9.98 25.67 -24.19
N ASN A 561 11.01 25.09 -23.56
CA ASN A 561 11.07 24.93 -22.10
C ASN A 561 11.96 25.99 -21.41
N GLY A 562 12.72 26.78 -22.18
CA GLY A 562 13.63 27.83 -21.70
C GLY A 562 14.84 27.32 -20.91
N ILE A 563 15.04 25.99 -20.83
CA ILE A 563 16.15 25.34 -20.13
C ILE A 563 17.25 25.09 -21.15
N GLY A 564 17.81 26.20 -21.64
CA GLY A 564 18.77 26.12 -22.74
C GLY A 564 18.56 27.15 -23.82
N ASP A 565 18.48 28.44 -23.46
CA ASP A 565 18.50 29.53 -24.46
C ASP A 565 19.42 29.19 -25.64
N ILE A 566 18.93 29.40 -26.87
CA ILE A 566 19.63 29.06 -28.10
C ILE A 566 21.11 29.51 -28.02
N GLN A 567 22.03 28.57 -28.23
CA GLN A 567 23.48 28.80 -28.23
C GLN A 567 23.94 29.35 -29.57
N ASN A 568 23.46 28.75 -30.67
CA ASN A 568 23.69 29.22 -32.02
C ASN A 568 22.64 28.71 -33.02
N VAL A 569 22.55 29.39 -34.17
CA VAL A 569 21.83 28.90 -35.35
C VAL A 569 22.84 28.65 -36.46
N GLN A 570 22.71 27.52 -37.13
CA GLN A 570 23.56 27.11 -38.23
C GLN A 570 22.77 27.00 -39.53
N ILE A 571 23.40 27.40 -40.63
CA ILE A 571 22.85 27.37 -41.97
C ILE A 571 23.70 26.48 -42.88
N LYS A 572 23.06 25.81 -43.84
CA LYS A 572 23.72 25.07 -44.92
C LYS A 572 22.96 25.30 -46.22
N ILE A 573 23.66 25.53 -47.32
CA ILE A 573 23.04 25.74 -48.64
C ILE A 573 23.51 24.61 -49.56
N ALA A 574 22.58 23.72 -49.96
CA ALA A 574 22.90 22.62 -50.88
C ALA A 574 23.27 23.13 -52.28
N ASN A 575 23.99 22.31 -53.03
CA ASN A 575 24.52 22.60 -54.38
C ASN A 575 25.63 23.66 -54.42
N LEU A 576 26.25 23.95 -53.27
CA LEU A 576 27.46 24.77 -53.17
C LEU A 576 28.59 23.92 -52.58
N THR A 577 29.69 23.80 -53.32
CA THR A 577 30.91 23.08 -52.91
C THR A 577 31.61 23.78 -51.74
N TRP A 578 31.55 25.11 -51.67
CA TRP A 578 32.09 25.91 -50.56
C TRP A 578 31.13 26.06 -49.37
N HIS A 579 29.87 25.62 -49.51
CA HIS A 579 28.85 25.63 -48.46
C HIS A 579 28.32 24.22 -48.14
N SER A 580 29.14 23.19 -48.34
CA SER A 580 28.76 21.79 -48.15
C SER A 580 28.52 21.40 -46.69
N ASP A 581 29.07 22.19 -45.75
CA ASP A 581 28.94 22.01 -44.30
C ASP A 581 28.01 23.06 -43.65
N TRP A 582 27.81 22.94 -42.34
CA TRP A 582 27.04 23.89 -41.53
C TRP A 582 27.89 25.10 -41.13
N PHE A 583 27.35 26.30 -41.26
CA PHE A 583 28.00 27.57 -40.94
C PHE A 583 27.16 28.36 -39.94
N ALA A 584 27.80 29.12 -39.06
CA ALA A 584 27.07 29.97 -38.12
C ALA A 584 26.30 31.09 -38.86
N ALA A 585 25.02 31.25 -38.52
CA ALA A 585 24.27 32.46 -38.79
C ALA A 585 24.72 33.59 -37.84
N ALA A 586 24.21 34.80 -38.04
CA ALA A 586 24.38 35.93 -37.14
C ALA A 586 23.11 36.16 -36.32
N GLN A 587 23.26 36.62 -35.09
CA GLN A 587 22.15 37.12 -34.27
C GLN A 587 21.60 38.42 -34.87
N ASN A 588 20.28 38.56 -34.90
CA ASN A 588 19.61 39.81 -35.25
C ASN A 588 18.94 40.39 -33.99
N GLY A 589 19.74 41.02 -33.14
CA GLY A 589 19.32 41.53 -31.84
C GLY A 589 20.34 41.25 -30.74
N ASN A 590 19.86 41.16 -29.49
CA ASN A 590 20.68 40.84 -28.32
C ASN A 590 20.68 39.33 -27.98
N ASP A 591 19.90 38.54 -28.70
CA ASP A 591 19.74 37.10 -28.52
C ASP A 591 19.56 36.41 -29.89
N TRP A 592 19.36 35.09 -29.87
CA TRP A 592 19.12 34.27 -31.05
C TRP A 592 17.64 34.11 -31.40
N SER A 593 16.74 34.86 -30.74
CA SER A 593 15.30 34.83 -31.02
C SER A 593 15.01 35.15 -32.49
N ASN A 594 15.86 35.99 -33.09
CA ASN A 594 15.94 36.22 -34.53
C ASN A 594 17.37 36.01 -35.01
N TRP A 595 17.52 35.39 -36.17
CA TRP A 595 18.82 35.13 -36.78
C TRP A 595 18.81 35.53 -38.25
N GLU A 596 19.99 35.85 -38.78
CA GLU A 596 20.17 36.20 -40.17
C GLU A 596 21.48 35.70 -40.79
N TYR A 597 21.50 35.52 -42.10
CA TYR A 597 22.67 35.16 -42.87
C TYR A 597 22.68 35.89 -44.22
N GLY A 598 23.73 36.66 -44.47
CA GLY A 598 23.91 37.37 -45.74
C GLY A 598 24.47 36.44 -46.81
N TRP A 599 23.71 36.20 -47.87
CA TRP A 599 24.13 35.39 -49.01
C TRP A 599 24.31 36.24 -50.27
N ASN A 600 25.54 36.28 -50.79
CA ASN A 600 25.82 36.91 -52.08
C ASN A 600 25.59 35.93 -53.23
N THR A 601 24.41 35.98 -53.83
CA THR A 601 24.02 35.07 -54.91
C THR A 601 24.75 35.37 -56.23
N THR A 602 25.40 36.52 -56.39
CA THR A 602 26.14 36.83 -57.65
C THR A 602 27.37 35.95 -57.85
N GLN A 603 27.78 35.21 -56.82
CA GLN A 603 28.95 34.31 -56.83
C GLN A 603 28.59 32.87 -57.18
N VAL A 604 27.31 32.58 -57.43
CA VAL A 604 26.81 31.23 -57.72
C VAL A 604 26.03 31.23 -59.03
N ASN A 605 25.90 30.06 -59.64
CA ASN A 605 25.15 29.92 -60.88
C ASN A 605 23.65 30.17 -60.66
N ASN A 606 22.95 30.61 -61.70
CA ASN A 606 21.51 30.67 -61.66
C ASN A 606 20.94 29.24 -61.61
N GLY A 607 19.97 28.99 -60.74
CA GLY A 607 19.44 27.65 -60.51
C GLY A 607 18.72 27.52 -59.18
N THR A 608 18.27 26.30 -58.86
CA THR A 608 17.58 26.00 -57.61
C THR A 608 18.57 25.63 -56.51
N TYR A 609 18.41 26.25 -55.35
CA TYR A 609 19.19 25.99 -54.14
C TYR A 609 18.24 25.67 -52.98
N THR A 610 18.66 24.75 -52.11
CA THR A 610 17.96 24.43 -50.87
C THR A 610 18.75 24.99 -49.70
N ILE A 611 18.12 25.85 -48.91
CA ILE A 611 18.67 26.41 -47.68
C ILE A 611 18.16 25.55 -46.52
N TYR A 612 19.06 25.12 -45.65
CA TYR A 612 18.77 24.41 -44.41
C TYR A 612 19.18 25.27 -43.23
N ALA A 613 18.40 25.22 -42.14
CA ALA A 613 18.74 25.83 -40.86
C ALA A 613 18.50 24.84 -39.72
N LYS A 614 19.38 24.85 -38.71
CA LYS A 614 19.19 24.15 -37.43
C LYS A 614 19.60 25.07 -36.28
N ALA A 615 18.90 25.00 -35.16
CA ALA A 615 19.29 25.65 -33.92
C ALA A 615 19.94 24.64 -32.98
N VAL A 616 20.88 25.10 -32.16
CA VAL A 616 21.54 24.32 -31.11
C VAL A 616 21.38 25.08 -29.80
N ASP A 617 20.91 24.41 -28.75
CA ASP A 617 20.80 25.01 -27.41
C ASP A 617 22.14 25.00 -26.65
N LYS A 618 22.16 25.55 -25.43
CA LYS A 618 23.36 25.60 -24.58
C LYS A 618 23.77 24.23 -24.02
N GLN A 619 22.98 23.20 -24.25
CA GLN A 619 23.19 21.81 -23.82
C GLN A 619 23.50 20.90 -25.03
N ASP A 620 23.76 21.50 -26.19
CA ASP A 620 24.15 20.87 -27.45
C ASP A 620 23.05 19.94 -28.05
N VAL A 621 21.77 20.15 -27.74
CA VAL A 621 20.64 19.50 -28.42
C VAL A 621 20.28 20.29 -29.68
N GLU A 622 20.07 19.57 -30.79
CA GLU A 622 19.76 20.15 -32.10
C GLU A 622 18.25 20.16 -32.38
N SER A 623 17.78 21.23 -33.04
CA SER A 623 16.41 21.29 -33.58
C SER A 623 16.23 20.33 -34.75
N GLU A 624 14.97 20.04 -35.07
CA GLU A 624 14.61 19.60 -36.41
C GLU A 624 15.11 20.60 -37.47
N ILE A 625 15.49 20.10 -38.64
CA ILE A 625 16.05 20.93 -39.72
C ILE A 625 14.91 21.67 -40.43
N ALA A 626 14.92 23.01 -40.37
CA ALA A 626 14.11 23.83 -41.25
C ALA A 626 14.75 23.88 -42.64
N GLN A 627 13.94 23.88 -43.68
CA GLN A 627 14.43 23.99 -45.06
C GLN A 627 13.52 24.86 -45.93
N VAL A 628 14.11 25.52 -46.93
CA VAL A 628 13.39 26.26 -47.96
C VAL A 628 14.13 26.17 -49.30
N ASN A 629 13.40 25.98 -50.39
CA ASN A 629 13.98 26.03 -51.75
C ASN A 629 13.82 27.42 -52.34
N VAL A 630 14.85 27.89 -53.05
CA VAL A 630 14.86 29.17 -53.75
C VAL A 630 15.45 29.05 -55.13
N THR A 631 15.10 30.01 -55.99
CA THR A 631 15.67 30.11 -57.34
C THR A 631 16.59 31.33 -57.41
N VAL A 632 17.89 31.10 -57.59
CA VAL A 632 18.84 32.18 -57.86
C VAL A 632 18.74 32.59 -59.32
N ALA A 633 18.49 33.87 -59.56
CA ALA A 633 18.39 34.44 -60.90
C ALA A 633 19.07 35.81 -60.95
N ASN A 634 20.40 35.82 -61.02
CA ASN A 634 21.17 37.04 -61.22
C ASN A 634 21.03 37.50 -62.68
N GLU A 635 20.66 38.77 -62.89
CA GLU A 635 20.66 39.39 -64.22
C GLU A 635 22.10 39.44 -64.75
N LYS A 636 22.42 38.68 -65.80
CA LYS A 636 23.72 38.78 -66.47
C LYS A 636 23.76 40.06 -67.32
N ALA A 637 24.73 40.93 -67.06
CA ALA A 637 25.07 42.00 -67.98
C ALA A 637 25.59 41.41 -69.31
N SER A 638 24.90 41.68 -70.42
CA SER A 638 25.36 41.31 -71.75
C SER A 638 26.41 42.31 -72.23
N THR A 639 27.70 41.96 -72.20
CA THR A 639 28.72 42.67 -72.98
C THR A 639 28.92 41.95 -74.32
N GLY A 640 28.23 42.44 -75.36
CA GLY A 640 28.55 42.08 -76.74
C GLY A 640 29.86 42.72 -77.15
N GLY A 641 30.92 41.92 -77.32
CA GLY A 641 32.19 42.35 -77.88
C GLY A 641 32.74 41.30 -78.85
N SER A 642 32.98 41.67 -80.10
CA SER A 642 33.70 40.86 -81.09
C SER A 642 35.20 41.07 -80.93
N GLY A 643 35.99 40.01 -80.77
CA GLY A 643 37.46 40.07 -80.73
C GLY A 643 38.09 39.13 -81.77
N GLN A 644 39.18 39.56 -82.40
CA GLN A 644 40.00 38.72 -83.30
C GLN A 644 41.12 38.03 -82.49
N ILE A 645 41.32 36.73 -82.70
CA ILE A 645 42.43 35.95 -82.11
C ILE A 645 43.43 35.62 -83.23
N THR A 646 44.71 35.98 -83.04
CA THR A 646 45.81 35.62 -83.95
C THR A 646 46.72 34.59 -83.29
N ILE A 647 46.88 33.42 -83.90
CA ILE A 647 47.71 32.32 -83.35
C ILE A 647 49.18 32.54 -83.72
N LEU A 648 50.07 32.65 -82.73
CA LEU A 648 51.52 32.80 -82.91
C LEU A 648 52.28 31.55 -82.39
N ASN A 649 52.60 30.64 -83.32
CA ASN A 649 53.69 29.63 -83.30
C ASN A 649 53.75 28.47 -82.25
N SER A 650 53.30 27.29 -82.71
CA SER A 650 53.85 25.88 -82.67
C SER A 650 54.16 25.12 -81.36
N PRO A 651 54.06 23.75 -81.31
CA PRO A 651 53.49 22.77 -82.28
C PRO A 651 52.31 21.92 -81.70
N PRO A 652 51.59 21.15 -82.55
CA PRO A 652 50.30 20.55 -82.21
C PRO A 652 50.42 19.12 -81.67
N VAL A 653 49.61 18.77 -80.67
CA VAL A 653 49.15 17.39 -80.48
C VAL A 653 47.62 17.42 -80.48
N VAL A 654 47.03 17.21 -81.66
CA VAL A 654 45.61 16.94 -81.82
C VAL A 654 45.46 15.43 -81.96
N LYS A 655 44.78 14.77 -81.01
CA LYS A 655 44.20 13.44 -81.24
C LYS A 655 42.86 13.65 -81.95
N SER A 656 42.74 13.21 -83.19
CA SER A 656 41.45 13.15 -83.88
C SER A 656 40.66 11.89 -83.49
N VAL A 657 39.34 12.00 -83.57
CA VAL A 657 38.41 10.88 -83.82
C VAL A 657 37.90 11.07 -85.24
N GLY A 658 38.10 10.07 -86.13
CA GLY A 658 37.48 10.05 -87.47
C GLY A 658 38.35 10.51 -88.65
N THR A 659 38.04 10.00 -89.85
CA THR A 659 38.97 9.60 -90.93
C THR A 659 39.38 10.63 -91.99
N ASP A 660 39.12 11.92 -91.86
CA ASP A 660 39.54 12.90 -92.88
C ASP A 660 40.75 13.73 -92.44
N LYS A 661 41.87 13.56 -93.16
CA LYS A 661 43.12 14.30 -92.97
C LYS A 661 42.96 15.76 -93.41
N LEU A 662 42.90 16.69 -92.47
CA LEU A 662 42.97 18.14 -92.74
C LEU A 662 44.41 18.67 -92.67
N LYS A 663 44.77 19.46 -93.71
CA LYS A 663 46.08 20.07 -93.93
C LYS A 663 46.34 21.26 -93.01
N TYR A 664 47.61 21.42 -92.66
CA TYR A 664 48.24 22.51 -91.92
C TYR A 664 47.76 23.92 -92.30
N LEU A 665 47.32 24.70 -91.30
CA LEU A 665 47.23 26.17 -91.38
C LEU A 665 48.42 26.75 -90.61
N LYS A 666 49.48 27.12 -91.32
CA LYS A 666 50.59 27.90 -90.76
C LYS A 666 50.59 29.27 -91.44
N GLY A 667 50.11 30.29 -90.72
CA GLY A 667 50.16 31.70 -91.16
C GLY A 667 48.87 32.31 -91.69
N GLU A 668 47.69 31.68 -91.51
CA GLU A 668 46.40 32.30 -91.87
C GLU A 668 45.69 32.90 -90.64
N THR A 669 45.00 34.03 -90.85
CA THR A 669 44.13 34.67 -89.84
C THR A 669 42.74 34.05 -89.93
N ILE A 670 42.29 33.41 -88.85
CA ILE A 670 40.94 32.82 -88.77
C ILE A 670 40.07 33.81 -88.01
N THR A 671 38.93 34.21 -88.57
CA THR A 671 37.92 34.98 -87.83
C THR A 671 36.98 34.00 -87.13
N VAL A 672 36.98 34.02 -85.79
CA VAL A 672 36.04 33.26 -84.98
C VAL A 672 34.85 34.17 -84.66
N SER A 673 33.66 33.80 -85.11
CA SER A 673 32.41 34.46 -84.71
C SER A 673 31.51 33.41 -84.08
N GLY A 674 31.26 33.53 -82.78
CA GLY A 674 30.40 32.62 -82.03
C GLY A 674 30.01 33.22 -80.70
N GLN A 675 28.85 32.81 -80.18
CA GLN A 675 28.44 33.15 -78.82
C GLN A 675 29.20 32.26 -77.83
N ILE A 676 29.79 32.89 -76.81
CA ILE A 676 30.43 32.19 -75.70
C ILE A 676 29.31 31.64 -74.82
N TYR A 677 29.14 30.32 -74.83
CA TYR A 677 28.30 29.63 -73.86
C TYR A 677 29.19 29.13 -72.73
N ASP A 678 29.00 29.75 -71.57
CA ASP A 678 29.40 29.32 -70.24
C ASP A 678 30.89 29.40 -69.86
N ALA A 679 31.13 30.03 -68.72
CA ALA A 679 32.39 30.00 -68.00
C ALA A 679 32.11 29.26 -66.70
N ASN A 680 32.61 28.03 -66.59
CA ASN A 680 32.56 27.26 -65.35
C ASN A 680 33.79 27.65 -64.53
N TRP A 681 33.62 28.42 -63.46
CA TRP A 681 34.75 28.95 -62.67
C TRP A 681 35.35 27.93 -61.69
N GLU A 682 34.82 26.70 -61.63
CA GLU A 682 35.34 25.64 -60.72
C GLU A 682 36.15 24.54 -61.43
N THR A 683 36.31 24.63 -62.76
CA THR A 683 37.29 23.82 -63.49
C THR A 683 38.09 24.75 -64.38
N ASP A 684 39.42 24.77 -64.29
CA ASP A 684 40.34 25.60 -65.10
C ASP A 684 40.29 25.33 -66.64
N VAL A 685 39.17 24.79 -67.15
CA VAL A 685 38.92 24.42 -68.54
C VAL A 685 37.84 25.32 -69.12
N ILE A 686 38.24 26.33 -69.90
CA ILE A 686 37.33 27.04 -70.80
C ILE A 686 37.17 26.18 -72.06
N SER A 687 35.98 25.62 -72.27
CA SER A 687 35.65 24.91 -73.52
C SER A 687 34.94 25.85 -74.48
N ILE A 688 35.67 26.45 -75.43
CA ILE A 688 35.04 27.28 -76.46
C ILE A 688 34.58 26.37 -77.59
N THR A 689 33.26 26.30 -77.82
CA THR A 689 32.72 25.72 -79.05
C THR A 689 32.68 26.82 -80.11
N ALA A 690 33.60 26.77 -81.06
CA ALA A 690 33.68 27.75 -82.14
C ALA A 690 33.21 27.13 -83.46
N ILE A 691 32.43 27.92 -84.21
CA ILE A 691 32.11 27.62 -85.61
C ILE A 691 33.21 28.28 -86.45
N VAL A 692 34.05 27.47 -87.09
CA VAL A 692 35.04 27.96 -88.04
C VAL A 692 34.52 27.75 -89.44
N THR A 693 34.46 28.83 -90.22
CA THR A 693 34.00 28.80 -91.60
C THR A 693 35.15 29.21 -92.50
N ASN A 694 35.50 28.38 -93.49
CA ASN A 694 36.41 28.77 -94.57
C ASN A 694 35.72 28.60 -95.92
N GLU A 695 36.42 28.91 -97.01
CA GLU A 695 35.90 28.85 -98.39
C GLU A 695 35.44 27.43 -98.83
N THR A 696 35.73 26.39 -98.04
CA THR A 696 35.44 24.97 -98.35
C THR A 696 34.41 24.30 -97.42
N GLY A 697 33.94 24.97 -96.36
CA GLY A 697 32.91 24.43 -95.47
C GLY A 697 32.97 24.96 -94.02
N THR A 698 31.97 24.59 -93.24
CA THR A 698 31.85 24.94 -91.82
C THR A 698 32.20 23.74 -90.95
N MET A 699 33.05 23.93 -89.94
CA MET A 699 33.38 22.90 -88.94
C MET A 699 33.17 23.42 -87.52
N VAL A 700 32.75 22.53 -86.61
CA VAL A 700 32.69 22.81 -85.18
C VAL A 700 34.00 22.33 -84.56
N ILE A 701 34.70 23.20 -83.86
CA ILE A 701 35.90 22.84 -83.09
C ILE A 701 35.70 23.15 -81.61
N THR A 702 36.28 22.31 -80.76
CA THR A 702 36.44 22.55 -79.33
C THR A 702 37.89 22.95 -79.07
N ILE A 703 38.11 24.12 -78.49
CA ILE A 703 39.44 24.60 -78.11
C ILE A 703 39.61 24.41 -76.60
N ASP A 704 40.69 23.75 -76.21
CA ASP A 704 41.09 23.54 -74.81
C ASP A 704 42.16 24.59 -74.39
N ASN A 705 42.12 25.01 -73.13
CA ASN A 705 42.84 26.18 -72.59
C ASN A 705 44.37 25.96 -72.48
N SER A 706 44.85 24.73 -72.68
CA SER A 706 46.29 24.39 -72.66
C SER A 706 47.12 24.99 -73.81
N LEU A 707 46.48 25.68 -74.76
CA LEU A 707 47.12 26.30 -75.94
C LEU A 707 47.01 27.84 -75.96
N ILE A 708 46.45 28.47 -74.92
CA ILE A 708 46.29 29.92 -74.84
C ILE A 708 47.37 30.49 -73.92
N ALA A 709 48.28 31.30 -74.46
CA ALA A 709 49.27 32.01 -73.66
C ALA A 709 48.54 33.05 -72.77
N LYS A 710 48.76 32.93 -71.47
CA LYS A 710 48.21 33.81 -70.43
C LYS A 710 48.79 35.22 -70.60
N ASP A 711 48.04 36.11 -71.25
CA ASP A 711 48.25 37.56 -71.12
C ASP A 711 46.88 38.25 -71.11
N LEU A 712 46.32 38.41 -69.91
CA LEU A 712 45.10 39.17 -69.68
C LEU A 712 45.45 40.33 -68.74
N GLY A 713 45.78 41.45 -69.37
CA GLY A 713 45.62 42.78 -68.80
C GLY A 713 44.25 43.33 -69.19
N ALA A 714 43.51 43.78 -68.16
CA ALA A 714 42.16 44.36 -68.14
C ALA A 714 41.00 43.41 -68.47
#